data_AF-A0A2P6TVF2-F1
#
_entry.id   AF-A0A2P6TVF2-F1
#
_cell.length_a   1.000
_cell.length_b   1.000
_cell.length_c   1.000
_cell.angle_alpha   90.00
_cell.angle_beta   90.00
_cell.angle_gamma   90.00
#
_symmetry.space_group_name_H-M   'P 1'
#
loop_
_entity.id
_entity.type
_entity.pdbx_description
1 polymer ?
#
loop_
_entity_poly.entity_id
_entity_poly.type
_entity_poly.pdbx_seq_one_letter_code
_entity_poly.pdbx_strand_id
1 'polypeptide(L)'
;MPVKLGFSIASCSGEDPEFPATELLLHSADSKGWCSPRFSQYPQEITLALEAPARLHTLQLLSHEFKIAARVELLVDEAGAAADTGKPPVFKRLGFLNFDPNERSQFTARELKSVSLTGTITRYVRLVFHKCHANPANLYSQVSLVALSLTGDLLVPSPLAPITNTAPFGMPGGAPPASPPPMAYMQPPQLQQQFGAMSLGPPQQQAAPHAPSTAEAAAALAAELGVDTVTAQRIYELQQQKQQAVDREDYDEAKRLKGAVDALRAAGGAIAELEAQKRAAVEVEDYDLAKSLKLQIDRMRSAAYSNAMSHSGAEAAFSPAASRRASAVGGPAGPAAAAARPSYDGSSGPPAASPSAADWNTYDERPAQAKGAYNFQNADESSTPVNARRTSATGPAARPPPANDAGPPPPGFPTDLAAPEPLSAADAKDAGPLIDLAGEYLARCLHSRTWQLREAALAALARGLAAGRVQGVAAGSADAVKTLARLLQRTCRDKVAAVFGASLTTLRALVTAAAAGGVAPRDLQSALGDLLPLLVEKAADLNQRTREQATETLVALAGVPEAGLRTATAPFLRPLKPGAAPKVVLGRLQLVAALLPVVGMAGRGGEGFQLESLMDFANPALSHSSADVRGAAVALVVQVAQVAGPSVQRLLPADLNSKVREQIEQGMLNPAAMGGAAAAKPPSLPRTGSGPAARAQQPPAAAPPAAAAPQQAQQVQQQAQQAPAAAAAAQPAPLPVPDENADPALYEAEVKAREARLGPSHPDVAEAICNLAILHNQRGDTAAALPLYERALAIWEAAGGPHSPDVAHTLTDIAVIHLEAGRDDLGRPLLQRALAIQEAHLGPDHPDVLAIRDVLEEEA
;
A
#
# COMPACT_ATOMS: atom_id res chain seq x y z
N MET A 1 2.48 18.49 -9.71
CA MET A 1 2.15 17.35 -10.61
C MET A 1 3.35 16.46 -10.38
N PRO A 2 3.23 15.50 -9.45
CA PRO A 2 4.41 14.87 -8.87
C PRO A 2 5.14 14.13 -9.97
N VAL A 3 6.41 14.49 -10.16
CA VAL A 3 7.32 13.96 -11.17
C VAL A 3 8.04 12.76 -10.59
N LYS A 4 8.40 11.77 -11.42
CA LYS A 4 9.30 10.70 -10.99
C LYS A 4 10.66 11.30 -10.65
N LEU A 5 11.15 11.06 -9.45
CA LEU A 5 12.39 11.64 -8.94
C LEU A 5 13.59 10.78 -9.38
N GLY A 6 14.63 11.44 -9.89
CA GLY A 6 15.94 10.83 -10.09
C GLY A 6 16.65 10.60 -8.76
N PHE A 7 17.32 9.46 -8.63
CA PHE A 7 18.03 9.07 -7.41
C PHE A 7 19.25 8.20 -7.75
N SER A 8 20.28 8.26 -6.90
CA SER A 8 21.46 7.38 -6.94
C SER A 8 21.58 6.57 -5.64
N ILE A 9 22.38 5.50 -5.66
CA ILE A 9 22.71 4.74 -4.44
C ILE A 9 23.81 5.50 -3.69
N ALA A 10 23.56 5.85 -2.43
CA ALA A 10 24.52 6.53 -1.55
C ALA A 10 25.25 5.55 -0.63
N SER A 11 24.58 4.49 -0.18
CA SER A 11 25.19 3.34 0.48
C SER A 11 24.30 2.10 0.38
N CYS A 12 24.90 0.92 0.50
CA CYS A 12 24.21 -0.35 0.69
C CYS A 12 24.99 -1.20 1.71
N SER A 13 24.30 -1.97 2.54
CA SER A 13 24.94 -2.87 3.53
C SER A 13 25.55 -4.12 2.90
N GLY A 14 25.09 -4.52 1.71
CA GLY A 14 25.55 -5.72 1.03
C GLY A 14 24.71 -6.03 -0.21
N GLU A 15 25.33 -6.66 -1.19
CA GLU A 15 24.70 -7.06 -2.44
C GLU A 15 25.22 -8.42 -2.92
N ASP A 16 24.36 -9.22 -3.54
CA ASP A 16 24.77 -10.43 -4.27
C ASP A 16 25.45 -9.98 -5.59
N PRO A 17 26.67 -10.46 -5.94
CA PRO A 17 27.40 -10.00 -7.13
C PRO A 17 26.66 -10.17 -8.47
N GLU A 18 25.63 -11.02 -8.54
CA GLU A 18 24.76 -11.16 -9.71
C GLU A 18 23.61 -10.12 -9.80
N PHE A 19 23.36 -9.38 -8.70
CA PHE A 19 22.20 -8.51 -8.46
C PHE A 19 22.57 -7.25 -7.61
N PRO A 20 23.46 -6.37 -8.11
CA PRO A 20 23.94 -5.20 -7.36
C PRO A 20 22.86 -4.12 -7.18
N ALA A 21 23.03 -3.27 -6.15
CA ALA A 21 22.11 -2.17 -5.83
C ALA A 21 21.97 -1.15 -6.99
N THR A 22 22.95 -1.08 -7.87
CA THR A 22 22.94 -0.24 -9.08
C THR A 22 21.92 -0.67 -10.12
N GLU A 23 21.44 -1.93 -10.14
CA GLU A 23 20.35 -2.37 -11.02
C GLU A 23 19.03 -1.63 -10.73
N LEU A 24 18.82 -1.16 -9.49
CA LEU A 24 17.64 -0.35 -9.13
C LEU A 24 17.60 1.03 -9.82
N LEU A 25 18.70 1.43 -10.46
CA LEU A 25 18.79 2.65 -11.26
C LEU A 25 18.30 2.44 -12.71
N LEU A 26 18.03 1.19 -13.11
CA LEU A 26 17.58 0.83 -14.45
C LEU A 26 16.11 0.38 -14.41
N HIS A 27 15.17 1.24 -14.82
CA HIS A 27 13.77 0.84 -15.01
C HIS A 27 13.52 0.30 -16.44
N SER A 28 14.17 -0.82 -16.77
CA SER A 28 13.86 -1.64 -17.94
C SER A 28 13.03 -2.86 -17.54
N ALA A 29 12.43 -3.56 -18.51
CA ALA A 29 11.78 -4.86 -18.22
C ALA A 29 12.83 -5.94 -17.86
N ASP A 30 14.06 -5.76 -18.34
CA ASP A 30 15.19 -6.68 -18.22
C ASP A 30 16.03 -6.43 -16.95
N SER A 31 15.71 -5.41 -16.15
CA SER A 31 16.43 -5.09 -14.91
C SER A 31 16.25 -6.20 -13.89
N LYS A 32 17.35 -6.72 -13.34
CA LYS A 32 17.30 -7.81 -12.37
C LYS A 32 16.95 -7.35 -10.97
N GLY A 33 17.17 -6.06 -10.68
CA GLY A 33 17.02 -5.48 -9.35
C GLY A 33 18.15 -5.88 -8.40
N TRP A 34 17.99 -5.51 -7.13
CA TRP A 34 18.94 -5.80 -6.06
C TRP A 34 18.59 -7.10 -5.34
N CYS A 35 19.61 -7.82 -4.86
CA CYS A 35 19.47 -8.91 -3.91
C CYS A 35 20.50 -8.77 -2.77
N SER A 36 20.10 -9.03 -1.53
CA SER A 36 21.04 -9.15 -0.41
C SER A 36 21.97 -10.36 -0.60
N PRO A 37 23.16 -10.38 0.03
CA PRO A 37 24.05 -11.53 -0.01
C PRO A 37 23.38 -12.82 0.49
N ARG A 38 23.86 -13.98 0.02
CA ARG A 38 23.40 -15.29 0.52
C ARG A 38 23.73 -15.40 2.00
N PHE A 39 22.75 -15.83 2.81
CA PHE A 39 22.82 -15.85 4.27
C PHE A 39 23.12 -14.48 4.90
N SER A 40 22.65 -13.39 4.28
CA SER A 40 22.82 -12.03 4.81
C SER A 40 22.27 -11.89 6.23
N GLN A 41 23.09 -11.37 7.15
CA GLN A 41 22.64 -10.89 8.45
C GLN A 41 21.63 -9.74 8.27
N TYR A 42 20.65 -9.63 9.17
CA TYR A 42 19.58 -8.63 9.09
C TYR A 42 19.66 -7.65 10.28
N PRO A 43 19.29 -6.37 10.09
CA PRO A 43 18.72 -5.80 8.87
C PRO A 43 19.76 -5.50 7.78
N GLN A 44 19.28 -5.41 6.53
CA GLN A 44 20.03 -4.92 5.38
C GLN A 44 19.55 -3.50 5.03
N GLU A 45 20.44 -2.59 4.69
CA GLU A 45 20.12 -1.18 4.41
C GLU A 45 20.45 -0.78 2.96
N ILE A 46 19.62 0.08 2.39
CA ILE A 46 19.92 0.84 1.16
C ILE A 46 19.61 2.30 1.42
N THR A 47 20.62 3.18 1.30
CA THR A 47 20.42 4.63 1.33
C THR A 47 20.46 5.18 -0.10
N LEU A 48 19.42 5.89 -0.49
CA LEU A 48 19.27 6.57 -1.77
C LEU A 48 19.52 8.07 -1.58
N ALA A 49 20.24 8.70 -2.52
CA ALA A 49 20.37 10.15 -2.63
C ALA A 49 19.48 10.67 -3.77
N LEU A 50 18.60 11.62 -3.47
CA LEU A 50 17.82 12.35 -4.48
C LEU A 50 18.70 13.43 -5.13
N GLU A 51 18.65 13.55 -6.46
CA GLU A 51 19.49 14.47 -7.24
C GLU A 51 19.39 15.93 -6.75
N ALA A 52 18.18 16.38 -6.43
CA ALA A 52 17.90 17.65 -5.77
C ALA A 52 16.94 17.43 -4.56
N PRO A 53 16.94 18.31 -3.54
CA PRO A 53 15.98 18.24 -2.45
C PRO A 53 14.54 18.28 -2.98
N ALA A 54 13.71 17.34 -2.53
CA ALA A 54 12.38 17.13 -3.07
C ALA A 54 11.32 16.93 -1.98
N ARG A 55 10.09 17.31 -2.30
CA ARG A 55 8.90 16.97 -1.53
C ARG A 55 8.40 15.60 -2.00
N LEU A 56 8.74 14.55 -1.27
CA LEU A 56 8.37 13.17 -1.57
C LEU A 56 6.87 12.95 -1.28
N HIS A 57 6.15 12.42 -2.27
CA HIS A 57 4.70 12.21 -2.21
C HIS A 57 4.32 10.73 -2.30
N THR A 58 5.09 9.92 -3.05
CA THR A 58 4.83 8.49 -3.20
C THR A 58 6.13 7.72 -3.34
N LEU A 59 6.19 6.57 -2.68
CA LEU A 59 7.27 5.60 -2.77
C LEU A 59 6.67 4.22 -3.10
N GLN A 60 7.22 3.53 -4.10
CA GLN A 60 6.74 2.23 -4.56
C GLN A 60 7.87 1.21 -4.57
N LEU A 61 7.62 0.04 -3.98
CA LEU A 61 8.57 -1.07 -3.84
C LEU A 61 7.97 -2.34 -4.46
N LEU A 62 8.66 -2.94 -5.42
CA LEU A 62 8.31 -4.23 -6.01
C LEU A 62 9.24 -5.32 -5.46
N SER A 63 8.72 -6.25 -4.68
CA SER A 63 9.47 -7.39 -4.16
C SER A 63 9.85 -8.40 -5.24
N HIS A 64 10.82 -9.25 -4.95
CA HIS A 64 10.94 -10.55 -5.62
C HIS A 64 9.73 -11.45 -5.29
N GLU A 65 9.64 -12.59 -5.98
CA GLU A 65 8.50 -13.52 -5.93
C GLU A 65 8.52 -14.36 -4.63
N PHE A 66 9.72 -14.76 -4.22
CA PHE A 66 9.99 -15.56 -3.01
C PHE A 66 11.08 -14.99 -2.08
N LYS A 67 11.86 -13.99 -2.50
CA LYS A 67 12.89 -13.35 -1.66
C LYS A 67 12.33 -12.11 -0.96
N ILE A 68 11.22 -12.29 -0.22
CA ILE A 68 10.40 -11.19 0.32
C ILE A 68 10.83 -10.87 1.77
N ALA A 69 11.18 -9.60 2.04
CA ALA A 69 11.41 -9.10 3.40
C ALA A 69 10.10 -9.04 4.19
N ALA A 70 10.04 -9.59 5.40
CA ALA A 70 8.81 -9.54 6.20
C ALA A 70 8.40 -8.10 6.54
N ARG A 71 9.38 -7.23 6.76
CA ARG A 71 9.22 -5.80 7.07
C ARG A 71 10.32 -4.97 6.41
N VAL A 72 9.97 -3.80 5.87
CA VAL A 72 10.90 -2.79 5.35
C VAL A 72 10.60 -1.46 6.00
N GLU A 73 11.54 -0.89 6.74
CA GLU A 73 11.37 0.43 7.34
C GLU A 73 11.75 1.53 6.36
N LEU A 74 11.10 2.69 6.51
CA LEU A 74 11.38 3.88 5.73
C LEU A 74 11.88 4.98 6.68
N LEU A 75 13.08 5.49 6.39
CA LEU A 75 13.63 6.67 7.04
C LEU A 75 14.02 7.72 6.00
N VAL A 76 14.00 8.99 6.39
CA VAL A 76 14.40 10.11 5.54
C VAL A 76 15.29 11.07 6.32
N ASP A 77 16.19 11.77 5.62
CA ASP A 77 17.00 12.81 6.24
C ASP A 77 16.12 13.95 6.79
N GLU A 78 16.34 14.29 8.06
CA GLU A 78 15.61 15.30 8.83
C GLU A 78 16.12 16.73 8.56
N ALA A 79 17.34 16.90 8.03
CA ALA A 79 17.99 18.18 7.75
C ALA A 79 17.50 18.87 6.46
N GLY A 80 16.21 18.72 6.13
CA GLY A 80 15.60 19.00 4.82
C GLY A 80 16.13 20.23 4.07
N ALA A 81 16.82 19.97 2.96
CA ALA A 81 17.41 20.95 2.02
C ALA A 81 18.58 21.82 2.54
N ALA A 82 19.09 21.60 3.76
CA ALA A 82 20.34 22.21 4.22
C ALA A 82 21.56 21.51 3.59
N ALA A 83 22.14 22.10 2.54
CA ALA A 83 23.23 21.50 1.77
C ALA A 83 24.56 21.41 2.53
N ASP A 84 25.35 20.38 2.20
CA ASP A 84 26.82 20.28 2.29
C ASP A 84 27.48 20.83 3.57
N THR A 85 27.16 20.23 4.72
CA THR A 85 27.85 20.50 6.01
C THR A 85 28.88 19.42 6.42
N GLY A 86 29.13 18.42 5.56
CA GLY A 86 30.13 17.37 5.81
C GLY A 86 29.83 16.40 6.97
N LYS A 87 28.64 16.50 7.57
CA LYS A 87 28.15 15.60 8.63
C LYS A 87 27.31 14.47 8.01
N PRO A 88 27.24 13.28 8.65
CA PRO A 88 26.34 12.22 8.21
C PRO A 88 24.87 12.68 8.31
N PRO A 89 24.01 12.35 7.34
CA PRO A 89 22.58 12.70 7.39
C PRO A 89 21.88 12.02 8.57
N VAL A 90 20.98 12.75 9.22
CA VAL A 90 20.28 12.31 10.43
C VAL A 90 18.91 11.78 10.02
N PHE A 91 18.70 10.47 10.17
CA PHE A 91 17.54 9.79 9.61
C PHE A 91 16.33 9.76 10.57
N LYS A 92 15.28 10.51 10.22
CA LYS A 92 13.96 10.41 10.84
C LYS A 92 13.21 9.20 10.27
N ARG A 93 12.83 8.28 11.15
CA ARG A 93 11.96 7.14 10.82
C ARG A 93 10.54 7.62 10.53
N LEU A 94 10.01 7.29 9.34
CA LEU A 94 8.63 7.63 8.94
C LEU A 94 7.63 6.50 9.22
N GLY A 95 8.10 5.25 9.26
CA GLY A 95 7.24 4.08 9.48
C GLY A 95 7.84 2.82 8.86
N PHE A 96 7.00 1.80 8.66
CA PHE A 96 7.40 0.53 8.06
C PHE A 96 6.31 -0.06 7.17
N LEU A 97 6.75 -0.96 6.28
CA LEU A 97 5.94 -1.72 5.32
C LEU A 97 6.04 -3.20 5.65
N ASN A 98 4.91 -3.86 5.90
CA ASN A 98 4.85 -5.32 5.95
C ASN A 98 4.49 -5.89 4.58
N PHE A 99 5.18 -6.96 4.18
CA PHE A 99 4.89 -7.73 2.96
C PHE A 99 4.24 -9.07 3.31
N ASP A 100 3.47 -9.65 2.38
CA ASP A 100 2.82 -10.95 2.53
C ASP A 100 3.84 -12.09 2.26
N PRO A 101 3.82 -13.22 2.99
CA PRO A 101 4.70 -14.36 2.72
C PRO A 101 4.42 -15.04 1.37
N ASN A 102 3.32 -14.70 0.69
CA ASN A 102 3.01 -15.06 -0.69
C ASN A 102 2.75 -16.56 -0.94
N GLU A 103 2.60 -17.34 0.13
CA GLU A 103 2.23 -18.76 0.15
C GLU A 103 0.97 -19.06 -0.70
N ARG A 104 0.00 -18.14 -0.67
CA ARG A 104 -1.27 -18.23 -1.43
C ARG A 104 -1.10 -18.26 -2.95
N SER A 105 0.05 -17.81 -3.47
CA SER A 105 0.40 -17.91 -4.90
C SER A 105 1.43 -19.01 -5.18
N GLN A 106 1.78 -19.83 -4.19
CA GLN A 106 2.93 -20.73 -4.21
C GLN A 106 4.24 -19.98 -4.55
N PHE A 107 4.37 -18.76 -4.03
CA PHE A 107 5.52 -17.87 -4.20
C PHE A 107 5.80 -17.43 -5.66
N THR A 108 4.78 -17.43 -6.53
CA THR A 108 4.89 -17.08 -7.96
C THR A 108 4.48 -15.64 -8.31
N ALA A 109 3.74 -14.96 -7.43
CA ALA A 109 3.40 -13.54 -7.62
C ALA A 109 4.50 -12.61 -7.07
N ARG A 110 4.60 -11.37 -7.56
CA ARG A 110 5.46 -10.32 -6.98
C ARG A 110 4.59 -9.28 -6.28
N GLU A 111 4.97 -8.85 -5.07
CA GLU A 111 4.17 -7.89 -4.31
C GLU A 111 4.65 -6.45 -4.54
N LEU A 112 3.70 -5.56 -4.86
CA LEU A 112 3.94 -4.12 -5.06
C LEU A 112 3.34 -3.33 -3.89
N LYS A 113 4.19 -2.84 -2.97
CA LYS A 113 3.77 -1.85 -1.96
C LYS A 113 3.85 -0.45 -2.55
N SER A 114 2.88 0.39 -2.18
CA SER A 114 2.87 1.82 -2.50
C SER A 114 2.54 2.59 -1.23
N VAL A 115 3.38 3.56 -0.86
CA VAL A 115 3.20 4.42 0.30
C VAL A 115 2.98 5.84 -0.18
N SER A 116 1.81 6.40 0.16
CA SER A 116 1.58 7.84 0.08
C SER A 116 2.24 8.51 1.28
N LEU A 117 3.14 9.45 1.03
CA LEU A 117 3.88 10.18 2.05
C LEU A 117 3.38 11.63 2.05
N THR A 118 3.14 12.19 3.24
CA THR A 118 2.46 13.49 3.42
C THR A 118 3.40 14.66 3.14
N GLY A 119 3.90 14.73 1.91
CA GLY A 119 4.72 15.82 1.39
C GLY A 119 5.99 16.05 2.20
N THR A 120 6.69 15.00 2.60
CA THR A 120 7.92 15.10 3.40
C THR A 120 9.07 15.66 2.55
N ILE A 121 9.76 16.68 3.05
CA ILE A 121 10.94 17.26 2.40
C ILE A 121 12.16 16.42 2.77
N THR A 122 12.93 15.97 1.78
CA THR A 122 14.21 15.28 2.04
C THR A 122 15.18 15.33 0.86
N ARG A 123 16.45 14.96 1.12
CA ARG A 123 17.47 14.65 0.10
C ARG A 123 17.92 13.18 0.15
N TYR A 124 17.78 12.48 1.29
CA TYR A 124 18.17 11.08 1.42
C TYR A 124 17.00 10.22 1.92
N VAL A 125 16.84 9.05 1.31
CA VAL A 125 15.81 8.07 1.67
C VAL A 125 16.51 6.75 2.00
N ARG A 126 16.37 6.26 3.24
CA ARG A 126 16.91 4.96 3.64
C ARG A 126 15.79 3.93 3.77
N LEU A 127 16.03 2.76 3.19
CA LEU A 127 15.23 1.55 3.37
C LEU A 127 16.00 0.57 4.24
N VAL A 128 15.32 -0.02 5.23
CA VAL A 128 15.89 -0.99 6.18
C VAL A 128 15.07 -2.28 6.09
N PHE A 129 15.61 -3.28 5.40
CA PHE A 129 14.99 -4.56 5.14
C PHE A 129 15.27 -5.53 6.30
N HIS A 130 14.22 -6.02 6.95
CA HIS A 130 14.31 -7.07 7.97
C HIS A 130 14.28 -8.47 7.34
N LYS A 131 14.46 -9.50 8.20
CA LYS A 131 14.50 -10.93 7.84
C LYS A 131 13.40 -11.30 6.83
N CYS A 132 13.78 -12.11 5.84
CA CYS A 132 12.85 -12.61 4.84
C CYS A 132 11.81 -13.58 5.42
N HIS A 133 10.65 -13.67 4.79
CA HIS A 133 9.69 -14.75 5.04
C HIS A 133 10.31 -16.10 4.65
N ALA A 134 10.30 -17.06 5.57
CA ALA A 134 10.84 -18.40 5.35
C ALA A 134 9.97 -19.16 4.34
N ASN A 135 10.58 -19.70 3.29
CA ASN A 135 9.87 -20.45 2.24
C ASN A 135 10.84 -21.38 1.48
N PRO A 136 10.37 -22.49 0.89
CA PRO A 136 11.22 -23.48 0.24
C PRO A 136 11.94 -23.01 -1.03
N ALA A 137 11.55 -21.88 -1.61
CA ALA A 137 12.24 -21.30 -2.77
C ALA A 137 13.41 -20.36 -2.37
N ASN A 138 13.44 -19.87 -1.12
CA ASN A 138 14.44 -18.93 -0.61
C ASN A 138 15.49 -19.60 0.29
N LEU A 139 16.12 -20.67 -0.21
CA LEU A 139 17.10 -21.50 0.50
C LEU A 139 18.25 -20.72 1.17
N TYR A 140 18.59 -19.55 0.63
CA TYR A 140 19.70 -18.71 1.09
C TYR A 140 19.28 -17.60 2.06
N SER A 141 18.01 -17.58 2.53
CA SER A 141 17.45 -16.52 3.39
C SER A 141 17.73 -15.09 2.88
N GLN A 142 17.54 -14.86 1.58
CA GLN A 142 17.81 -13.57 0.92
C GLN A 142 16.58 -12.67 0.87
N VAL A 143 16.80 -11.36 0.78
CA VAL A 143 15.81 -10.36 0.36
C VAL A 143 16.18 -9.83 -1.01
N SER A 144 15.21 -9.60 -1.88
CA SER A 144 15.44 -8.93 -3.16
C SER A 144 14.31 -7.98 -3.53
N LEU A 145 14.71 -6.85 -4.10
CA LEU A 145 13.84 -5.80 -4.61
C LEU A 145 14.03 -5.69 -6.12
N VAL A 146 12.98 -5.91 -6.89
CA VAL A 146 13.03 -5.90 -8.35
C VAL A 146 13.03 -4.47 -8.90
N ALA A 147 12.23 -3.57 -8.31
CA ALA A 147 12.13 -2.18 -8.76
C ALA A 147 11.75 -1.21 -7.62
N LEU A 148 12.20 0.04 -7.75
CA LEU A 148 11.97 1.12 -6.79
C LEU A 148 11.63 2.43 -7.50
N SER A 149 10.43 2.98 -7.28
CA SER A 149 10.02 4.26 -7.86
C SER A 149 9.65 5.28 -6.79
N LEU A 150 10.20 6.50 -6.95
CA LEU A 150 9.94 7.65 -6.09
C LEU A 150 9.27 8.76 -6.90
N THR A 151 8.25 9.40 -6.34
CA THR A 151 7.46 10.44 -7.02
C THR A 151 7.23 11.63 -6.09
N GLY A 152 7.42 12.86 -6.59
CA GLY A 152 7.28 14.08 -5.79
C GLY A 152 7.48 15.37 -6.57
N ASP A 153 7.52 16.51 -5.89
CA ASP A 153 7.81 17.82 -6.51
C ASP A 153 9.21 18.29 -6.07
N LEU A 154 10.06 18.72 -7.01
CA LEU A 154 11.40 19.25 -6.71
C LEU A 154 11.32 20.64 -6.07
N LEU A 155 12.16 20.91 -5.05
CA LEU A 155 12.16 22.20 -4.34
C LEU A 155 13.08 23.25 -4.98
N VAL A 156 14.06 22.79 -5.75
CA VAL A 156 14.96 23.64 -6.56
C VAL A 156 14.83 23.20 -8.02
N PRO A 157 14.54 24.10 -8.98
CA PRO A 157 14.52 23.75 -10.39
C PRO A 157 15.95 23.55 -10.89
N SER A 158 16.33 22.30 -11.16
CA SER A 158 17.66 21.98 -11.69
C SER A 158 17.84 22.53 -13.12
N PRO A 159 18.93 23.27 -13.42
CA PRO A 159 19.23 23.69 -14.78
C PRO A 159 19.84 22.54 -15.59
N LEU A 160 19.06 22.05 -16.57
CA LEU A 160 19.42 21.06 -17.60
C LEU A 160 19.44 19.58 -17.16
N ALA A 161 19.12 18.71 -18.13
CA ALA A 161 19.01 17.24 -18.08
C ALA A 161 17.84 16.64 -17.23
N PRO A 162 16.86 15.96 -17.85
CA PRO A 162 15.91 15.11 -17.15
C PRO A 162 16.51 13.71 -16.93
N ILE A 163 17.30 13.53 -15.88
CA ILE A 163 17.81 12.21 -15.48
C ILE A 163 16.68 11.44 -14.80
N THR A 164 15.87 10.77 -15.62
CA THR A 164 15.01 9.70 -15.11
C THR A 164 15.81 8.40 -15.12
N ASN A 165 15.66 7.58 -14.08
CA ASN A 165 16.23 6.22 -13.97
C ASN A 165 15.56 5.22 -14.97
N THR A 166 15.30 5.63 -16.20
CA THR A 166 14.61 4.88 -17.27
C THR A 166 15.56 4.80 -18.46
N ALA A 167 15.87 3.60 -18.95
CA ALA A 167 16.90 3.41 -19.95
C ALA A 167 16.56 4.11 -21.29
N PRO A 168 17.49 4.90 -21.88
CA PRO A 168 17.24 5.55 -23.17
C PRO A 168 17.29 4.54 -24.32
N PHE A 169 16.26 4.53 -25.17
CA PHE A 169 16.16 3.61 -26.31
C PHE A 169 17.12 3.98 -27.46
N GLY A 170 18.33 3.44 -27.40
CA GLY A 170 19.13 2.97 -28.55
C GLY A 170 19.71 3.99 -29.53
N MET A 171 21.04 4.15 -29.49
CA MET A 171 21.89 4.35 -30.68
C MET A 171 23.23 3.59 -30.48
N PRO A 172 23.93 3.17 -31.56
CA PRO A 172 25.09 2.30 -31.45
C PRO A 172 26.43 3.05 -31.28
N GLY A 173 27.38 2.41 -30.58
CA GLY A 173 28.81 2.72 -30.70
C GLY A 173 29.32 3.95 -29.94
N GLY A 174 29.47 3.82 -28.61
CA GLY A 174 30.23 4.75 -27.78
C GLY A 174 30.96 4.00 -26.66
N ALA A 175 32.21 4.39 -26.36
CA ALA A 175 32.99 3.78 -25.29
C ALA A 175 32.43 4.14 -23.90
N PRO A 176 32.55 3.26 -22.88
CA PRO A 176 32.07 3.56 -21.53
C PRO A 176 32.84 4.73 -20.90
N PRO A 177 32.19 5.57 -20.07
CA PRO A 177 32.88 6.59 -19.30
C PRO A 177 33.86 5.96 -18.28
N ALA A 178 34.95 6.65 -18.01
CA ALA A 178 36.04 6.13 -17.18
C ALA A 178 35.67 5.94 -15.71
N SER A 179 36.30 4.96 -15.06
CA SER A 179 36.09 4.60 -13.66
C SER A 179 36.35 5.77 -12.70
N PRO A 180 35.58 5.91 -11.61
CA PRO A 180 35.96 6.77 -10.49
C PRO A 180 37.23 6.24 -9.81
N PRO A 181 38.05 7.12 -9.19
CA PRO A 181 39.30 6.72 -8.55
C PRO A 181 39.07 5.91 -7.27
N PRO A 182 40.05 5.06 -6.85
CA PRO A 182 39.98 4.38 -5.56
C PRO A 182 40.03 5.38 -4.40
N MET A 183 39.09 5.25 -3.46
CA MET A 183 39.11 6.03 -2.22
C MET A 183 40.35 5.68 -1.40
N ALA A 184 41.20 6.68 -1.15
CA ALA A 184 42.41 6.49 -0.35
C ALA A 184 42.09 6.36 1.13
N TYR A 185 42.70 5.39 1.80
CA TYR A 185 42.69 5.30 3.26
C TYR A 185 43.43 6.50 3.85
N MET A 186 42.70 7.46 4.43
CA MET A 186 43.29 8.45 5.33
C MET A 186 43.50 7.83 6.71
N GLN A 187 44.73 7.89 7.20
CA GLN A 187 45.11 7.44 8.53
C GLN A 187 44.49 8.34 9.62
N PRO A 188 44.22 7.82 10.83
CA PRO A 188 43.77 8.64 11.94
C PRO A 188 44.87 9.64 12.37
N PRO A 189 44.53 10.91 12.66
CA PRO A 189 45.49 11.88 13.17
C PRO A 189 45.92 11.52 14.60
N GLN A 190 47.18 11.77 14.93
CA GLN A 190 47.71 11.49 16.27
C GLN A 190 47.15 12.44 17.33
N LEU A 191 46.84 11.90 18.50
CA LEU A 191 46.51 12.66 19.70
C LEU A 191 47.75 13.39 20.22
N GLN A 192 47.77 14.72 20.14
CA GLN A 192 48.68 15.57 20.91
C GLN A 192 47.88 16.51 21.80
N GLN A 193 48.12 16.42 23.11
CA GLN A 193 47.43 17.22 24.12
C GLN A 193 47.88 18.69 24.08
N GLN A 194 46.93 19.63 24.21
CA GLN A 194 47.22 20.90 24.88
C GLN A 194 45.97 21.51 25.54
N PHE A 195 46.16 22.08 26.73
CA PHE A 195 45.14 22.82 27.49
C PHE A 195 44.90 24.20 26.88
N GLY A 196 43.70 24.77 27.01
CA GLY A 196 43.52 26.20 26.70
C GLY A 196 42.09 26.77 26.79
N ALA A 197 41.77 27.36 27.95
CA ALA A 197 40.89 28.52 28.17
C ALA A 197 39.45 28.59 27.61
N MET A 198 38.56 29.11 28.47
CA MET A 198 37.15 29.44 28.20
C MET A 198 36.97 30.56 27.16
N SER A 199 35.82 30.58 26.48
CA SER A 199 34.99 31.79 26.41
C SER A 199 33.51 31.45 26.18
N LEU A 200 32.60 32.24 26.75
CA LEU A 200 31.15 32.06 26.67
C LEU A 200 30.53 33.03 25.64
N GLY A 201 29.53 32.56 24.91
CA GLY A 201 28.64 33.37 24.05
C GLY A 201 27.18 33.28 24.53
N PRO A 202 26.35 34.32 24.32
CA PRO A 202 25.02 34.41 24.91
C PRO A 202 23.94 33.53 24.22
N PRO A 203 22.86 33.17 24.93
CA PRO A 203 21.90 32.17 24.47
C PRO A 203 20.80 32.72 23.56
N GLN A 204 20.31 31.88 22.64
CA GLN A 204 18.98 32.03 22.04
C GLN A 204 18.05 30.94 22.57
N GLN A 205 16.99 31.40 23.25
CA GLN A 205 15.71 30.77 23.58
C GLN A 205 15.58 29.25 23.38
N GLN A 206 15.48 28.53 24.50
CA GLN A 206 14.98 27.15 24.52
C GLN A 206 13.55 27.09 23.96
N ALA A 207 13.33 26.25 22.94
CA ALA A 207 11.98 25.78 22.63
C ALA A 207 11.51 24.86 23.77
N ALA A 208 10.25 24.98 24.18
CA ALA A 208 9.68 24.13 25.22
C ALA A 208 9.61 22.66 24.76
N PRO A 209 9.75 21.68 25.68
CA PRO A 209 9.65 20.27 25.32
C PRO A 209 8.27 19.94 24.75
N HIS A 210 8.23 19.10 23.71
CA HIS A 210 6.99 18.67 23.09
C HIS A 210 6.13 17.84 24.07
N ALA A 211 4.83 18.14 24.10
CA ALA A 211 3.85 17.34 24.83
C ALA A 211 3.72 15.92 24.20
N PRO A 212 3.40 14.88 25.00
CA PRO A 212 3.18 13.53 24.50
C PRO A 212 2.02 13.49 23.49
N SER A 213 2.06 12.55 22.54
CA SER A 213 1.04 12.50 21.50
C SER A 213 -0.31 12.01 22.04
N THR A 214 -1.39 12.47 21.41
CA THR A 214 -2.77 12.08 21.72
C THR A 214 -2.98 10.56 21.68
N ALA A 215 -2.21 9.84 20.86
CA ALA A 215 -2.31 8.39 20.73
C ALA A 215 -1.66 7.64 21.90
N GLU A 216 -0.48 8.07 22.36
CA GLU A 216 0.24 7.45 23.48
C GLU A 216 -0.53 7.64 24.79
N ALA A 217 -1.01 8.86 25.04
CA ALA A 217 -1.83 9.16 26.23
C ALA A 217 -3.15 8.38 26.24
N ALA A 218 -3.79 8.21 25.08
CA ALA A 218 -5.00 7.40 24.96
C ALA A 218 -4.75 5.88 25.11
N ALA A 219 -3.59 5.37 24.70
CA ALA A 219 -3.22 3.97 24.89
C ALA A 219 -2.97 3.66 26.38
N ALA A 220 -2.28 4.55 27.11
CA ALA A 220 -2.13 4.43 28.56
C ALA A 220 -3.49 4.47 29.28
N LEU A 221 -4.38 5.40 28.89
CA LEU A 221 -5.72 5.54 29.46
C LEU A 221 -6.64 4.33 29.13
N ALA A 222 -6.44 3.66 28.00
CA ALA A 222 -7.15 2.42 27.66
C ALA A 222 -6.79 1.29 28.63
N ALA A 223 -5.49 1.13 28.93
CA ALA A 223 -4.99 0.15 29.88
C ALA A 223 -5.43 0.46 31.32
N GLU A 224 -5.38 1.73 31.74
CA GLU A 224 -5.81 2.16 33.08
C GLU A 224 -7.31 1.92 33.34
N LEU A 225 -8.16 2.18 32.33
CA LEU A 225 -9.62 2.08 32.48
C LEU A 225 -10.21 0.71 32.10
N GLY A 226 -9.44 -0.19 31.49
CA GLY A 226 -9.94 -1.47 30.97
C GLY A 226 -10.93 -1.32 29.81
N VAL A 227 -10.74 -0.29 28.98
CA VAL A 227 -11.69 0.18 27.95
C VAL A 227 -11.03 0.14 26.57
N ASP A 228 -11.83 -0.08 25.51
CA ASP A 228 -11.32 -0.14 24.14
C ASP A 228 -10.61 1.16 23.71
N THR A 229 -9.64 1.04 22.81
CA THR A 229 -8.75 2.15 22.42
C THR A 229 -9.48 3.32 21.75
N VAL A 230 -10.64 3.10 21.12
CA VAL A 230 -11.42 4.15 20.47
C VAL A 230 -12.24 4.92 21.50
N THR A 231 -12.89 4.23 22.44
CA THR A 231 -13.57 4.86 23.57
C THR A 231 -12.57 5.59 24.48
N ALA A 232 -11.36 5.04 24.70
CA ALA A 232 -10.30 5.68 25.46
C ALA A 232 -9.77 6.96 24.79
N GLN A 233 -9.55 6.96 23.47
CA GLN A 233 -9.24 8.17 22.69
C GLN A 233 -10.33 9.23 22.88
N ARG A 234 -11.61 8.85 22.77
CA ARG A 234 -12.72 9.80 22.92
C ARG A 234 -12.86 10.35 24.34
N ILE A 235 -12.57 9.54 25.36
CA ILE A 235 -12.51 10.01 26.76
C ILE A 235 -11.36 11.02 26.92
N TYR A 236 -10.18 10.77 26.34
CA TYR A 236 -9.04 11.69 26.39
C TYR A 236 -9.34 13.04 25.70
N GLU A 237 -9.96 13.02 24.52
CA GLU A 237 -10.43 14.25 23.83
C GLU A 237 -11.40 15.06 24.70
N LEU A 238 -12.40 14.41 25.30
CA LEU A 238 -13.38 15.08 26.16
C LEU A 238 -12.75 15.61 27.46
N GLN A 239 -11.71 14.95 27.98
CA GLN A 239 -10.94 15.46 29.12
C GLN A 239 -10.12 16.70 28.75
N GLN A 240 -9.50 16.75 27.56
CA GLN A 240 -8.84 17.96 27.06
C GLN A 240 -9.83 19.10 26.85
N GLN A 241 -10.98 18.85 26.24
CA GLN A 241 -12.04 19.86 26.06
C GLN A 241 -12.54 20.39 27.41
N LYS A 242 -12.77 19.49 28.38
CA LYS A 242 -13.14 19.83 29.76
C LYS A 242 -12.07 20.69 30.43
N GLN A 243 -10.79 20.45 30.17
CA GLN A 243 -9.71 21.31 30.69
C GLN A 243 -9.74 22.68 30.03
N GLN A 244 -9.84 22.76 28.70
CA GLN A 244 -9.95 24.04 27.97
C GLN A 244 -11.18 24.87 28.36
N ALA A 245 -12.27 24.24 28.79
CA ALA A 245 -13.43 24.94 29.35
C ALA A 245 -13.13 25.53 30.75
N VAL A 246 -12.45 24.78 31.63
CA VAL A 246 -11.96 25.28 32.93
C VAL A 246 -10.95 26.43 32.75
N ASP A 247 -10.02 26.30 31.79
CA ASP A 247 -9.01 27.32 31.48
C ASP A 247 -9.62 28.61 30.88
N ARG A 248 -10.90 28.56 30.47
CA ARG A 248 -11.72 29.70 29.99
C ARG A 248 -12.76 30.16 31.02
N GLU A 249 -12.76 29.60 32.23
CA GLU A 249 -13.75 29.83 33.28
C GLU A 249 -15.20 29.44 32.93
N ASP A 250 -15.43 28.63 31.88
CA ASP A 250 -16.76 28.08 31.57
C ASP A 250 -17.01 26.79 32.37
N TYR A 251 -17.41 26.99 33.62
CA TYR A 251 -17.65 25.91 34.57
C TYR A 251 -18.90 25.06 34.24
N ASP A 252 -19.87 25.58 33.50
CA ASP A 252 -21.06 24.81 33.10
C ASP A 252 -20.79 23.93 31.88
N GLU A 253 -20.01 24.39 30.89
CA GLU A 253 -19.48 23.50 29.84
C GLU A 253 -18.53 22.44 30.43
N ALA A 254 -17.61 22.82 31.32
CA ALA A 254 -16.71 21.86 31.98
C ALA A 254 -17.49 20.76 32.74
N LYS A 255 -18.60 21.12 33.40
CA LYS A 255 -19.52 20.21 34.10
C LYS A 255 -20.31 19.32 33.14
N ARG A 256 -20.78 19.86 32.01
CA ARG A 256 -21.44 19.11 30.92
C ARG A 256 -20.49 18.06 30.31
N LEU A 257 -19.26 18.45 30.01
CA LEU A 257 -18.22 17.58 29.47
C LEU A 257 -17.78 16.50 30.48
N LYS A 258 -17.69 16.83 31.78
CA LYS A 258 -17.48 15.83 32.83
C LYS A 258 -18.58 14.77 32.82
N GLY A 259 -19.85 15.17 32.74
CA GLY A 259 -20.98 14.23 32.66
C GLY A 259 -20.88 13.27 31.47
N ALA A 260 -20.43 13.75 30.31
CA ALA A 260 -20.20 12.90 29.13
C ALA A 260 -19.02 11.91 29.32
N VAL A 261 -17.93 12.32 29.99
CA VAL A 261 -16.80 11.44 30.35
C VAL A 261 -17.25 10.34 31.32
N ASP A 262 -17.98 10.70 32.37
CA ASP A 262 -18.43 9.74 33.39
C ASP A 262 -19.47 8.75 32.80
N ALA A 263 -20.32 9.20 31.87
CA ALA A 263 -21.25 8.33 31.13
C ALA A 263 -20.53 7.34 30.18
N LEU A 264 -19.49 7.78 29.45
CA LEU A 264 -18.69 6.89 28.60
C LEU A 264 -17.91 5.86 29.41
N ARG A 265 -17.38 6.23 30.58
CA ARG A 265 -16.74 5.30 31.53
C ARG A 265 -17.70 4.23 32.03
N ALA A 266 -18.91 4.62 32.44
CA ALA A 266 -19.94 3.67 32.88
C ALA A 266 -20.37 2.70 31.76
N ALA A 267 -20.50 3.20 30.52
CA ALA A 267 -20.79 2.35 29.36
C ALA A 267 -19.62 1.40 29.03
N GLY A 268 -18.38 1.88 29.11
CA GLY A 268 -17.17 1.10 28.85
C GLY A 268 -17.03 -0.12 29.77
N GLY A 269 -17.27 0.05 31.08
CA GLY A 269 -17.25 -1.06 32.03
C GLY A 269 -18.28 -2.16 31.73
N ALA A 270 -19.51 -1.78 31.38
CA ALA A 270 -20.55 -2.73 30.99
C ALA A 270 -20.27 -3.42 29.64
N ILE A 271 -19.58 -2.75 28.71
CA ILE A 271 -19.09 -3.35 27.47
C ILE A 271 -17.98 -4.36 27.77
N ALA A 272 -17.04 -4.04 28.66
CA ALA A 272 -15.96 -4.96 29.07
C ALA A 272 -16.50 -6.24 29.73
N GLU A 273 -17.54 -6.14 30.55
CA GLU A 273 -18.22 -7.31 31.15
C GLU A 273 -18.85 -8.21 30.08
N LEU A 274 -19.63 -7.63 29.14
CA LEU A 274 -20.20 -8.39 28.02
C LEU A 274 -19.12 -9.00 27.12
N GLU A 275 -17.98 -8.35 26.96
CA GLU A 275 -16.85 -8.88 26.20
C GLU A 275 -16.10 -10.01 26.91
N ALA A 276 -16.12 -10.05 28.24
CA ALA A 276 -15.67 -11.19 29.03
C ALA A 276 -16.66 -12.36 28.93
N GLN A 277 -17.97 -12.11 29.09
CA GLN A 277 -19.02 -13.12 28.89
C GLN A 277 -18.98 -13.71 27.48
N LYS A 278 -18.73 -12.89 26.45
CA LYS A 278 -18.55 -13.32 25.05
C LYS A 278 -17.31 -14.20 24.88
N ARG A 279 -16.20 -13.94 25.59
CA ARG A 279 -15.00 -14.79 25.58
C ARG A 279 -15.29 -16.16 26.21
N ALA A 280 -15.88 -16.17 27.41
CA ALA A 280 -16.31 -17.41 28.07
C ALA A 280 -17.30 -18.23 27.21
N ALA A 281 -18.22 -17.59 26.48
CA ALA A 281 -19.12 -18.27 25.55
C ALA A 281 -18.38 -18.92 24.36
N VAL A 282 -17.30 -18.30 23.86
CA VAL A 282 -16.45 -18.91 22.81
C VAL A 282 -15.58 -20.04 23.38
N GLU A 283 -15.06 -19.90 24.60
CA GLU A 283 -14.29 -20.93 25.32
C GLU A 283 -15.11 -22.19 25.63
N VAL A 284 -16.45 -22.08 25.70
CA VAL A 284 -17.41 -23.18 25.90
C VAL A 284 -18.12 -23.57 24.59
N GLU A 285 -17.64 -23.09 23.44
CA GLU A 285 -18.19 -23.36 22.08
C GLU A 285 -19.67 -22.95 21.85
N ASP A 286 -20.26 -22.10 22.70
CA ASP A 286 -21.60 -21.53 22.50
C ASP A 286 -21.52 -20.32 21.54
N TYR A 287 -21.35 -20.64 20.26
CA TYR A 287 -21.21 -19.66 19.19
C TYR A 287 -22.47 -18.81 18.98
N ASP A 288 -23.68 -19.30 19.30
CA ASP A 288 -24.91 -18.51 19.16
C ASP A 288 -25.12 -17.55 20.36
N LEU A 289 -24.77 -17.94 21.59
CA LEU A 289 -24.69 -17.02 22.73
C LEU A 289 -23.63 -15.94 22.47
N ALA A 290 -22.42 -16.31 22.05
CA ALA A 290 -21.34 -15.37 21.73
C ALA A 290 -21.74 -14.36 20.64
N LYS A 291 -22.48 -14.81 19.63
CA LYS A 291 -23.07 -13.98 18.56
C LYS A 291 -24.16 -13.04 19.08
N SER A 292 -25.00 -13.48 20.01
CA SER A 292 -26.00 -12.61 20.66
C SER A 292 -25.34 -11.52 21.50
N LEU A 293 -24.32 -11.87 22.30
CA LEU A 293 -23.54 -10.95 23.14
C LEU A 293 -22.80 -9.91 22.29
N LYS A 294 -22.18 -10.33 21.17
CA LYS A 294 -21.57 -9.40 20.20
C LYS A 294 -22.58 -8.35 19.69
N LEU A 295 -23.78 -8.79 19.31
CA LEU A 295 -24.83 -7.90 18.79
C LEU A 295 -25.35 -6.94 19.88
N GLN A 296 -25.36 -7.36 21.15
CA GLN A 296 -25.63 -6.51 22.31
C GLN A 296 -24.52 -5.47 22.55
N ILE A 297 -23.24 -5.86 22.45
CA ILE A 297 -22.08 -4.96 22.56
C ILE A 297 -22.13 -3.86 21.49
N ASP A 298 -22.36 -4.23 20.23
CA ASP A 298 -22.45 -3.26 19.11
C ASP A 298 -23.62 -2.27 19.31
N ARG A 299 -24.73 -2.74 19.89
CA ARG A 299 -25.89 -1.90 20.26
C ARG A 299 -25.60 -0.98 21.45
N MET A 300 -24.83 -1.42 22.45
CA MET A 300 -24.44 -0.59 23.59
C MET A 300 -23.39 0.45 23.21
N ARG A 301 -22.39 0.09 22.40
CA ARG A 301 -21.41 1.03 21.83
C ARG A 301 -22.11 2.16 21.09
N SER A 302 -22.98 1.84 20.12
CA SER A 302 -23.72 2.85 19.34
C SER A 302 -24.64 3.74 20.19
N ALA A 303 -25.28 3.21 21.23
CA ALA A 303 -26.05 4.01 22.19
C ALA A 303 -25.17 4.95 23.04
N ALA A 304 -24.02 4.48 23.52
CA ALA A 304 -23.07 5.28 24.31
C ALA A 304 -22.49 6.45 23.50
N TYR A 305 -22.06 6.20 22.26
CA TYR A 305 -21.61 7.25 21.34
C TYR A 305 -22.71 8.29 21.05
N SER A 306 -23.96 7.84 20.85
CA SER A 306 -25.10 8.74 20.65
C SER A 306 -25.36 9.65 21.86
N ASN A 307 -25.33 9.11 23.08
CA ASN A 307 -25.52 9.89 24.31
C ASN A 307 -24.36 10.86 24.60
N ALA A 308 -23.12 10.48 24.29
CA ALA A 308 -21.98 11.40 24.39
C ALA A 308 -22.11 12.56 23.39
N MET A 309 -22.59 12.29 22.17
CA MET A 309 -22.81 13.34 21.16
C MET A 309 -23.98 14.25 21.49
N SER A 310 -25.10 13.72 22.01
CA SER A 310 -26.25 14.55 22.40
C SER A 310 -25.90 15.55 23.50
N HIS A 311 -24.97 15.19 24.40
CA HIS A 311 -24.44 16.11 25.41
C HIS A 311 -23.52 17.19 24.82
N SER A 312 -22.95 17.00 23.63
CA SER A 312 -22.04 17.97 22.98
C SER A 312 -22.71 18.98 22.03
N GLY A 313 -24.02 18.86 21.77
CA GLY A 313 -24.69 19.53 20.65
C GLY A 313 -25.85 20.48 21.02
N ALA A 314 -25.91 21.00 22.24
CA ALA A 314 -27.04 21.81 22.71
C ALA A 314 -26.60 23.16 23.29
N GLU A 315 -26.75 24.24 22.52
CA GLU A 315 -26.89 25.59 23.07
C GLU A 315 -28.21 25.72 23.83
N ALA A 316 -28.25 26.59 24.84
CA ALA A 316 -29.34 26.63 25.80
C ALA A 316 -30.58 27.40 25.31
N ALA A 317 -31.73 26.72 25.28
CA ALA A 317 -33.04 27.36 25.45
C ALA A 317 -33.44 27.31 26.93
N PHE A 318 -34.02 28.39 27.46
CA PHE A 318 -34.13 28.60 28.91
C PHE A 318 -35.28 27.83 29.59
N SER A 319 -35.11 27.61 30.90
CA SER A 319 -35.98 26.91 31.87
C SER A 319 -37.33 27.64 32.16
N PRO A 320 -38.32 27.11 32.95
CA PRO A 320 -38.12 26.23 34.12
C PRO A 320 -39.21 25.20 34.58
N ALA A 321 -38.81 24.40 35.59
CA ALA A 321 -39.62 23.76 36.66
C ALA A 321 -40.50 22.53 36.29
N ALA A 322 -40.83 21.60 37.20
CA ALA A 322 -40.64 21.56 38.66
C ALA A 322 -40.42 20.12 39.24
N SER A 323 -39.91 20.07 40.49
CA SER A 323 -40.08 19.04 41.54
C SER A 323 -39.96 17.52 41.28
N ARG A 324 -39.04 16.91 42.05
CA ARG A 324 -39.19 15.75 42.98
C ARG A 324 -40.57 15.04 42.92
N ARG A 325 -40.68 13.70 42.99
CA ARG A 325 -40.10 12.82 44.03
C ARG A 325 -40.27 11.33 43.63
N ALA A 326 -39.42 10.43 44.15
CA ALA A 326 -39.54 8.99 43.91
C ALA A 326 -40.54 8.28 44.84
N SER A 327 -41.10 7.15 44.37
CA SER A 327 -41.54 5.97 45.15
C SER A 327 -41.86 4.79 44.19
N ALA A 328 -41.93 3.57 44.72
CA ALA A 328 -42.12 2.33 43.95
C ALA A 328 -43.37 1.53 44.42
N VAL A 329 -43.46 0.25 43.99
CA VAL A 329 -44.43 -0.80 44.38
C VAL A 329 -45.76 -0.83 43.60
N GLY A 330 -46.14 -2.03 43.12
CA GLY A 330 -47.54 -2.39 42.82
C GLY A 330 -47.82 -3.00 41.44
N GLY A 331 -48.05 -4.32 41.39
CA GLY A 331 -49.01 -4.95 40.46
C GLY A 331 -50.24 -5.44 41.25
N PRO A 332 -51.15 -6.29 40.70
CA PRO A 332 -51.12 -6.93 39.38
C PRO A 332 -52.50 -6.91 38.63
N ALA A 333 -52.72 -7.89 37.73
CA ALA A 333 -53.99 -8.39 37.16
C ALA A 333 -54.52 -7.79 35.82
N GLY A 334 -55.03 -8.70 34.96
CA GLY A 334 -55.81 -8.44 33.72
C GLY A 334 -57.32 -8.74 33.92
N PRO A 335 -58.13 -9.02 32.88
CA PRO A 335 -57.95 -10.25 32.08
C PRO A 335 -58.48 -10.32 30.60
N ALA A 336 -58.09 -11.41 29.90
CA ALA A 336 -58.84 -12.27 28.95
C ALA A 336 -59.52 -11.76 27.63
N ALA A 337 -59.08 -12.34 26.49
CA ALA A 337 -59.85 -13.05 25.43
C ALA A 337 -58.87 -13.54 24.32
N ALA A 338 -58.68 -14.84 24.02
CA ALA A 338 -59.49 -15.77 23.20
C ALA A 338 -59.50 -15.43 21.68
N ALA A 339 -59.36 -16.35 20.70
CA ALA A 339 -59.32 -17.84 20.72
C ALA A 339 -58.36 -18.43 19.63
N ALA A 340 -58.41 -19.75 19.37
CA ALA A 340 -57.36 -20.53 18.66
C ALA A 340 -57.76 -21.13 17.28
N ARG A 341 -56.80 -21.84 16.65
CA ARG A 341 -56.92 -22.57 15.35
C ARG A 341 -57.74 -23.87 15.46
N PRO A 342 -58.04 -24.52 14.32
CA PRO A 342 -57.52 -25.89 14.12
C PRO A 342 -56.87 -26.13 12.72
N SER A 343 -56.45 -27.39 12.47
CA SER A 343 -55.69 -27.85 11.28
C SER A 343 -56.24 -29.18 10.72
N TYR A 344 -55.80 -29.54 9.51
CA TYR A 344 -55.85 -30.81 8.72
C TYR A 344 -56.29 -30.44 7.27
N ASP A 345 -55.94 -31.08 6.15
CA ASP A 345 -54.98 -32.12 5.69
C ASP A 345 -55.42 -32.43 4.23
N GLY A 346 -54.65 -33.20 3.44
CA GLY A 346 -55.11 -33.79 2.17
C GLY A 346 -54.34 -33.34 0.91
N SER A 347 -53.93 -34.33 0.10
CA SER A 347 -53.08 -34.17 -1.08
C SER A 347 -53.85 -34.28 -2.41
N SER A 348 -53.46 -33.51 -3.44
CA SER A 348 -53.73 -33.82 -4.86
C SER A 348 -53.00 -32.89 -5.84
N GLY A 349 -52.93 -33.30 -7.11
CA GLY A 349 -52.41 -32.59 -8.29
C GLY A 349 -52.31 -33.56 -9.48
N PRO A 350 -51.81 -33.17 -10.68
CA PRO A 350 -51.56 -31.83 -11.24
C PRO A 350 -52.58 -31.49 -12.37
N PRO A 351 -52.37 -30.39 -13.15
CA PRO A 351 -52.25 -30.59 -14.61
C PRO A 351 -51.24 -29.67 -15.33
N ALA A 352 -51.08 -29.92 -16.63
CA ALA A 352 -50.03 -29.46 -17.56
C ALA A 352 -49.95 -27.97 -17.93
N ALA A 353 -48.71 -27.52 -18.17
CA ALA A 353 -48.14 -26.86 -19.39
C ALA A 353 -49.08 -26.04 -20.34
N SER A 354 -48.70 -24.91 -20.97
CA SER A 354 -47.37 -24.38 -21.39
C SER A 354 -47.38 -22.81 -21.45
N PRO A 355 -46.52 -22.11 -22.23
CA PRO A 355 -45.15 -21.72 -21.87
C PRO A 355 -44.94 -20.18 -21.84
N SER A 356 -43.84 -19.70 -21.23
CA SER A 356 -43.38 -18.31 -21.42
C SER A 356 -41.87 -18.12 -21.19
N ALA A 357 -41.36 -17.01 -21.75
CA ALA A 357 -40.04 -16.37 -21.65
C ALA A 357 -38.91 -17.04 -20.84
N ALA A 358 -37.74 -17.20 -21.49
CA ALA A 358 -36.48 -17.52 -20.82
C ALA A 358 -35.80 -16.25 -20.29
N ASP A 359 -35.88 -16.01 -18.98
CA ASP A 359 -35.12 -14.97 -18.30
C ASP A 359 -33.63 -15.31 -18.23
N TRP A 360 -32.78 -14.38 -18.65
CA TRP A 360 -31.32 -14.45 -18.51
C TRP A 360 -30.82 -13.39 -17.52
N ASN A 361 -30.85 -13.69 -16.21
CA ASN A 361 -29.89 -13.19 -15.22
C ASN A 361 -30.17 -13.74 -13.80
N THR A 362 -29.38 -14.73 -13.37
CA THR A 362 -29.14 -15.01 -11.95
C THR A 362 -27.65 -15.20 -11.75
N TYR A 363 -27.04 -14.41 -10.87
CA TYR A 363 -25.70 -14.70 -10.33
C TYR A 363 -25.85 -15.85 -9.32
N ASP A 364 -25.19 -16.97 -9.56
CA ASP A 364 -25.06 -18.07 -8.59
C ASP A 364 -23.57 -18.26 -8.29
N GLU A 365 -23.13 -17.81 -7.11
CA GLU A 365 -21.76 -18.03 -6.65
C GLU A 365 -21.60 -19.49 -6.20
N ARG A 366 -20.96 -20.32 -7.02
CA ARG A 366 -20.56 -21.68 -6.63
C ARG A 366 -19.07 -21.93 -6.86
N PRO A 367 -18.39 -22.64 -5.93
CA PRO A 367 -16.98 -22.98 -6.07
C PRO A 367 -16.77 -23.97 -7.23
N ALA A 368 -15.59 -23.90 -7.86
CA ALA A 368 -15.22 -24.77 -8.96
C ALA A 368 -15.03 -26.22 -8.47
N GLN A 369 -15.98 -27.10 -8.79
CA GLN A 369 -15.86 -28.53 -8.50
C GLN A 369 -14.78 -29.19 -9.38
N ALA A 370 -13.67 -29.57 -8.78
CA ALA A 370 -12.69 -30.45 -9.42
C ALA A 370 -13.31 -31.85 -9.62
N LYS A 371 -13.45 -32.30 -10.87
CA LYS A 371 -13.92 -33.66 -11.17
C LYS A 371 -12.76 -34.66 -11.17
N GLY A 372 -12.41 -35.12 -9.97
CA GLY A 372 -11.53 -36.27 -9.75
C GLY A 372 -12.16 -37.20 -8.69
N ALA A 373 -12.86 -38.24 -9.14
CA ALA A 373 -13.52 -39.18 -8.23
C ALA A 373 -12.56 -40.32 -7.85
N TYR A 374 -12.06 -40.28 -6.63
CA TYR A 374 -11.39 -41.41 -5.98
C TYR A 374 -12.23 -41.86 -4.79
N ASN A 375 -12.59 -43.15 -4.77
CA ASN A 375 -13.31 -43.76 -3.66
C ASN A 375 -12.31 -44.49 -2.77
N PHE A 376 -12.25 -44.16 -1.48
CA PHE A 376 -11.29 -44.76 -0.55
C PHE A 376 -11.78 -46.11 -0.06
N GLN A 377 -11.12 -47.21 -0.46
CA GLN A 377 -11.02 -48.43 0.33
C GLN A 377 -9.90 -49.34 -0.19
N ASN A 378 -9.12 -49.86 0.76
CA ASN A 378 -8.01 -50.82 0.63
C ASN A 378 -6.78 -50.32 -0.14
N ALA A 379 -5.62 -50.42 0.52
CA ALA A 379 -4.30 -50.28 -0.08
C ALA A 379 -3.75 -51.67 -0.43
N ASP A 380 -2.82 -51.72 -1.38
CA ASP A 380 -1.71 -52.69 -1.43
C ASP A 380 -0.64 -52.17 -2.39
N GLU A 381 0.60 -52.64 -2.24
CA GLU A 381 1.74 -52.17 -3.04
C GLU A 381 1.80 -52.77 -4.45
N SER A 382 2.49 -52.05 -5.36
CA SER A 382 2.85 -52.46 -6.73
C SER A 382 1.71 -52.67 -7.75
N SER A 383 1.42 -51.63 -8.56
CA SER A 383 1.00 -51.79 -9.97
C SER A 383 0.94 -50.44 -10.72
N THR A 384 1.74 -50.30 -11.78
CA THR A 384 1.64 -49.16 -12.73
C THR A 384 0.70 -49.51 -13.90
N PRO A 385 -0.40 -48.77 -14.14
CA PRO A 385 -1.35 -49.09 -15.21
C PRO A 385 -0.82 -48.69 -16.60
N VAL A 386 -0.66 -49.71 -17.45
CA VAL A 386 -0.14 -49.65 -18.82
C VAL A 386 -1.12 -48.97 -19.81
N ASN A 387 -0.56 -48.35 -20.86
CA ASN A 387 -1.29 -47.75 -21.99
C ASN A 387 -2.18 -48.72 -22.79
N ALA A 388 -3.36 -48.24 -23.20
CA ALA A 388 -4.13 -48.77 -24.34
C ALA A 388 -4.89 -47.61 -25.02
N ARG A 389 -5.06 -47.55 -26.36
CA ARG A 389 -4.68 -48.50 -27.42
C ARG A 389 -4.38 -47.74 -28.73
N ARG A 390 -3.48 -48.28 -29.57
CA ARG A 390 -3.15 -47.74 -30.89
C ARG A 390 -4.29 -47.93 -31.91
N THR A 391 -4.42 -47.00 -32.85
CA THR A 391 -4.66 -47.32 -34.27
C THR A 391 -3.37 -47.06 -35.06
N SER A 392 -3.21 -47.67 -36.23
CA SER A 392 -1.88 -47.92 -36.82
C SER A 392 -1.74 -47.50 -38.28
N ALA A 393 -0.67 -46.77 -38.59
CA ALA A 393 -0.07 -46.69 -39.92
C ALA A 393 1.46 -46.77 -39.75
N THR A 394 2.14 -47.55 -40.60
CA THR A 394 3.57 -47.88 -40.47
C THR A 394 4.44 -47.09 -41.44
N GLY A 395 5.47 -46.42 -40.91
CA GLY A 395 6.53 -45.74 -41.68
C GLY A 395 7.79 -45.56 -40.81
N PRO A 396 9.00 -45.48 -41.39
CA PRO A 396 10.24 -45.54 -40.62
C PRO A 396 10.59 -44.22 -39.91
N ALA A 397 11.05 -44.34 -38.66
CA ALA A 397 11.88 -43.39 -37.91
C ALA A 397 11.67 -41.89 -38.21
N ALA A 398 10.53 -41.34 -37.79
CA ALA A 398 10.33 -39.90 -37.79
C ALA A 398 11.32 -39.21 -36.83
N ARG A 399 12.01 -38.20 -37.38
CA ARG A 399 12.92 -37.24 -36.74
C ARG A 399 12.27 -36.59 -35.49
N PRO A 400 13.03 -36.05 -34.52
CA PRO A 400 12.47 -35.05 -33.58
C PRO A 400 11.72 -33.95 -34.35
N PRO A 401 10.68 -33.33 -33.76
CA PRO A 401 9.80 -32.41 -34.45
C PRO A 401 10.57 -31.27 -35.13
N PRO A 402 10.14 -30.82 -36.32
CA PRO A 402 10.88 -29.86 -37.13
C PRO A 402 11.04 -28.51 -36.41
N ALA A 403 12.09 -27.77 -36.79
CA ALA A 403 12.41 -26.48 -36.22
C ALA A 403 11.40 -25.40 -36.68
N ASN A 404 10.38 -25.17 -35.85
CA ASN A 404 9.50 -24.01 -35.84
C ASN A 404 9.06 -23.49 -37.23
N ASP A 405 8.08 -24.15 -37.84
CA ASP A 405 7.52 -23.78 -39.15
C ASP A 405 6.93 -22.35 -39.21
N ALA A 406 6.74 -21.67 -38.07
CA ALA A 406 6.25 -20.28 -37.98
C ALA A 406 7.20 -19.22 -38.57
N GLY A 407 8.41 -19.61 -38.97
CA GLY A 407 9.47 -18.70 -39.39
C GLY A 407 10.21 -18.02 -38.23
N PRO A 408 11.18 -17.14 -38.54
CA PRO A 408 11.94 -16.42 -37.53
C PRO A 408 11.08 -15.31 -36.84
N PRO A 409 11.36 -15.00 -35.57
CA PRO A 409 10.73 -13.86 -34.89
C PRO A 409 11.08 -12.52 -35.59
N PRO A 410 10.19 -11.53 -35.59
CA PRO A 410 10.46 -10.24 -36.21
C PRO A 410 11.51 -9.43 -35.42
N PRO A 411 12.22 -8.47 -36.06
CA PRO A 411 13.27 -7.69 -35.40
C PRO A 411 12.78 -6.94 -34.16
N GLY A 412 13.45 -7.19 -33.02
CA GLY A 412 13.06 -6.62 -31.72
C GLY A 412 11.83 -7.28 -31.08
N PHE A 413 11.61 -8.57 -31.34
CA PHE A 413 10.77 -9.46 -30.53
C PHE A 413 11.62 -10.12 -29.42
N PRO A 414 11.07 -10.43 -28.23
CA PRO A 414 11.84 -11.06 -27.13
C PRO A 414 12.37 -12.45 -27.53
N THR A 415 13.62 -12.76 -27.14
CA THR A 415 14.33 -14.00 -27.53
C THR A 415 14.31 -15.10 -26.46
N ASP A 416 13.80 -14.77 -25.28
CA ASP A 416 13.56 -15.65 -24.12
C ASP A 416 12.25 -16.44 -24.24
N LEU A 417 11.28 -15.94 -25.00
CA LEU A 417 9.97 -16.56 -25.15
C LEU A 417 10.00 -17.78 -26.08
N ALA A 418 9.36 -18.87 -25.64
CA ALA A 418 9.20 -20.08 -26.44
C ALA A 418 8.41 -19.83 -27.74
N ALA A 419 8.72 -20.59 -28.80
CA ALA A 419 8.11 -20.44 -30.12
C ALA A 419 6.57 -20.64 -30.10
N PRO A 420 5.81 -19.88 -30.92
CA PRO A 420 4.36 -19.90 -30.89
C PRO A 420 3.76 -21.18 -31.49
N GLU A 421 2.82 -21.75 -30.75
CA GLU A 421 2.03 -22.92 -31.18
C GLU A 421 1.32 -22.71 -32.54
N PRO A 422 1.02 -23.77 -33.29
CA PRO A 422 0.26 -23.65 -34.53
C PRO A 422 -1.17 -23.15 -34.27
N LEU A 423 -1.69 -22.35 -35.21
CA LEU A 423 -3.08 -21.89 -35.18
C LEU A 423 -4.05 -23.09 -35.16
N SER A 424 -5.12 -22.99 -34.37
CA SER A 424 -6.21 -23.96 -34.46
C SER A 424 -6.94 -23.82 -35.82
N ALA A 425 -7.64 -24.87 -36.26
CA ALA A 425 -8.42 -24.80 -37.50
C ALA A 425 -9.55 -23.74 -37.47
N ALA A 426 -9.96 -23.29 -36.27
CA ALA A 426 -10.88 -22.16 -36.12
C ALA A 426 -10.13 -20.82 -36.23
N ASP A 427 -9.06 -20.64 -35.44
CA ASP A 427 -8.28 -19.41 -35.41
C ASP A 427 -7.58 -19.12 -36.75
N ALA A 428 -7.19 -20.15 -37.52
CA ALA A 428 -6.54 -19.99 -38.81
C ALA A 428 -7.37 -19.18 -39.83
N LYS A 429 -8.71 -19.27 -39.76
CA LYS A 429 -9.61 -18.51 -40.64
C LYS A 429 -9.66 -17.02 -40.27
N ASP A 430 -9.70 -16.73 -38.97
CA ASP A 430 -9.72 -15.35 -38.47
C ASP A 430 -8.33 -14.69 -38.55
N ALA A 431 -7.27 -15.50 -38.45
CA ALA A 431 -5.89 -15.07 -38.57
C ALA A 431 -5.42 -14.81 -40.01
N GLY A 432 -6.05 -15.40 -41.04
CA GLY A 432 -5.63 -15.24 -42.45
C GLY A 432 -5.33 -13.79 -42.86
N PRO A 433 -6.31 -12.86 -42.78
CA PRO A 433 -6.10 -11.44 -43.12
C PRO A 433 -5.08 -10.70 -42.24
N LEU A 434 -4.65 -11.30 -41.13
CA LEU A 434 -3.63 -10.79 -40.21
C LEU A 434 -2.24 -11.38 -40.52
N ILE A 435 -2.18 -12.62 -41.02
CA ILE A 435 -0.97 -13.25 -41.56
C ILE A 435 -0.48 -12.42 -42.76
N ASP A 436 -1.38 -12.05 -43.67
CA ASP A 436 -1.09 -11.19 -44.83
C ASP A 436 -0.54 -9.81 -44.43
N LEU A 437 -0.96 -9.29 -43.26
CA LEU A 437 -0.72 -7.91 -42.82
C LEU A 437 0.51 -7.76 -41.90
N ALA A 438 0.77 -8.77 -41.07
CA ALA A 438 1.77 -8.75 -39.99
C ALA A 438 2.70 -9.98 -39.95
N GLY A 439 2.48 -10.96 -40.83
CA GLY A 439 3.26 -12.21 -40.90
C GLY A 439 2.76 -13.31 -39.96
N GLU A 440 3.00 -14.57 -40.34
CA GLU A 440 2.47 -15.74 -39.63
C GLU A 440 2.93 -15.82 -38.17
N TYR A 441 4.19 -15.51 -37.89
CA TYR A 441 4.76 -15.53 -36.55
C TYR A 441 3.97 -14.65 -35.56
N LEU A 442 3.67 -13.40 -35.93
CA LEU A 442 2.89 -12.48 -35.08
C LEU A 442 1.43 -12.92 -34.97
N ALA A 443 0.82 -13.37 -36.06
CA ALA A 443 -0.55 -13.91 -36.04
C ALA A 443 -0.67 -15.11 -35.08
N ARG A 444 0.31 -16.03 -35.07
CA ARG A 444 0.38 -17.16 -34.13
C ARG A 444 0.61 -16.73 -32.69
N CYS A 445 1.54 -15.80 -32.45
CA CYS A 445 1.77 -15.27 -31.10
C CYS A 445 0.51 -14.64 -30.49
N LEU A 446 -0.26 -13.88 -31.27
CA LEU A 446 -1.51 -13.25 -30.84
C LEU A 446 -2.65 -14.23 -30.53
N HIS A 447 -2.61 -15.43 -31.12
CA HIS A 447 -3.58 -16.49 -30.88
C HIS A 447 -3.11 -17.52 -29.84
N SER A 448 -1.86 -17.46 -29.39
CA SER A 448 -1.32 -18.40 -28.42
C SER A 448 -1.95 -18.26 -27.03
N ARG A 449 -2.06 -19.39 -26.33
CA ARG A 449 -2.46 -19.52 -24.92
C ARG A 449 -1.50 -18.77 -23.99
N THR A 450 -0.21 -18.68 -24.32
CA THR A 450 0.80 -17.94 -23.55
C THR A 450 0.58 -16.43 -23.67
N TRP A 451 0.24 -15.78 -22.55
CA TRP A 451 -0.12 -14.36 -22.55
C TRP A 451 1.06 -13.42 -22.89
N GLN A 452 2.30 -13.81 -22.53
CA GLN A 452 3.52 -13.07 -22.86
C GLN A 452 3.73 -12.97 -24.38
N LEU A 453 3.42 -14.03 -25.14
CA LEU A 453 3.48 -14.00 -26.61
C LEU A 453 2.44 -13.05 -27.19
N ARG A 454 1.22 -13.00 -26.62
CA ARG A 454 0.18 -12.04 -27.05
C ARG A 454 0.59 -10.59 -26.78
N GLU A 455 1.13 -10.32 -25.60
CA GLU A 455 1.65 -8.98 -25.25
C GLU A 455 2.85 -8.57 -26.13
N ALA A 456 3.85 -9.44 -26.26
CA ALA A 456 5.03 -9.19 -27.09
C ALA A 456 4.66 -8.92 -28.55
N ALA A 457 3.68 -9.65 -29.09
CA ALA A 457 3.20 -9.44 -30.45
C ALA A 457 2.38 -8.16 -30.63
N LEU A 458 1.54 -7.78 -29.66
CA LEU A 458 0.86 -6.48 -29.64
C LEU A 458 1.87 -5.32 -29.59
N ALA A 459 2.90 -5.45 -28.74
CA ALA A 459 3.96 -4.46 -28.61
C ALA A 459 4.83 -4.36 -29.89
N ALA A 460 5.10 -5.49 -30.55
CA ALA A 460 5.76 -5.51 -31.87
C ALA A 460 4.88 -4.86 -32.96
N LEU A 461 3.57 -5.11 -32.95
CA LEU A 461 2.60 -4.45 -33.84
C LEU A 461 2.54 -2.93 -33.60
N ALA A 462 2.53 -2.48 -32.34
CA ALA A 462 2.56 -1.06 -32.00
C ALA A 462 3.85 -0.39 -32.51
N ARG A 463 5.02 -1.02 -32.32
CA ARG A 463 6.31 -0.58 -32.89
C ARG A 463 6.31 -0.58 -34.43
N GLY A 464 5.62 -1.55 -35.05
CA GLY A 464 5.46 -1.64 -36.50
C GLY A 464 4.60 -0.51 -37.07
N LEU A 465 3.46 -0.23 -36.44
CA LEU A 465 2.52 0.85 -36.81
C LEU A 465 3.20 2.22 -36.68
N ALA A 466 3.83 2.50 -35.54
CA ALA A 466 4.53 3.76 -35.28
C ALA A 466 5.70 4.01 -36.25
N ALA A 467 6.29 2.94 -36.81
CA ALA A 467 7.38 3.01 -37.79
C ALA A 467 6.92 2.83 -39.25
N GLY A 468 5.61 2.84 -39.54
CA GLY A 468 5.06 2.67 -40.89
C GLY A 468 5.34 1.30 -41.54
N ARG A 469 5.77 0.29 -40.77
CA ARG A 469 6.21 -1.03 -41.24
C ARG A 469 5.08 -2.07 -41.39
N VAL A 470 3.88 -1.76 -40.90
CA VAL A 470 2.70 -2.62 -41.11
C VAL A 470 2.08 -2.27 -42.46
N GLN A 471 1.87 -3.29 -43.29
CA GLN A 471 1.40 -3.11 -44.68
C GLN A 471 0.01 -2.47 -44.71
N GLY A 472 -0.30 -1.75 -45.79
CA GLY A 472 -1.61 -1.13 -46.03
C GLY A 472 -1.96 0.08 -45.16
N VAL A 473 -1.69 0.07 -43.85
CA VAL A 473 -2.12 1.12 -42.91
C VAL A 473 -1.48 2.47 -43.24
N ALA A 474 -0.15 2.50 -43.41
CA ALA A 474 0.59 3.69 -43.81
C ALA A 474 0.30 4.14 -45.26
N ALA A 475 -0.40 3.31 -46.05
CA ALA A 475 -0.84 3.58 -47.41
C ALA A 475 -2.35 3.86 -47.51
N GLY A 476 -3.03 4.16 -46.40
CA GLY A 476 -4.44 4.57 -46.38
C GLY A 476 -5.46 3.43 -46.51
N SER A 477 -5.06 2.16 -46.41
CA SER A 477 -5.98 1.03 -46.56
C SER A 477 -6.96 0.91 -45.39
N ALA A 478 -8.24 1.21 -45.68
CA ALA A 478 -9.33 1.05 -44.73
C ALA A 478 -9.50 -0.40 -44.25
N ASP A 479 -9.23 -1.40 -45.10
CA ASP A 479 -9.43 -2.81 -44.77
C ASP A 479 -8.31 -3.38 -43.88
N ALA A 480 -7.09 -2.84 -44.00
CA ALA A 480 -6.02 -3.07 -43.03
C ALA A 480 -6.42 -2.56 -41.63
N VAL A 481 -6.94 -1.33 -41.56
CA VAL A 481 -7.41 -0.73 -40.29
C VAL A 481 -8.58 -1.51 -39.69
N LYS A 482 -9.60 -1.87 -40.49
CA LYS A 482 -10.74 -2.70 -40.06
C LYS A 482 -10.31 -4.10 -39.60
N THR A 483 -9.23 -4.66 -40.14
CA THR A 483 -8.69 -5.95 -39.72
C THR A 483 -7.97 -5.86 -38.39
N LEU A 484 -7.12 -4.85 -38.19
CA LEU A 484 -6.47 -4.60 -36.90
C LEU A 484 -7.47 -4.18 -35.80
N ALA A 485 -8.52 -3.42 -36.14
CA ALA A 485 -9.57 -3.09 -35.18
C ALA A 485 -10.33 -4.33 -34.68
N ARG A 486 -10.63 -5.29 -35.57
CA ARG A 486 -11.24 -6.58 -35.20
C ARG A 486 -10.31 -7.44 -34.33
N LEU A 487 -9.01 -7.50 -34.64
CA LEU A 487 -8.01 -8.13 -33.76
C LEU A 487 -8.02 -7.48 -32.36
N LEU A 488 -8.00 -6.15 -32.30
CA LEU A 488 -8.02 -5.43 -31.03
C LEU A 488 -9.33 -5.61 -30.27
N GLN A 489 -10.45 -5.91 -30.94
CA GLN A 489 -11.71 -6.26 -30.27
C GLN A 489 -11.60 -7.62 -29.55
N ARG A 490 -10.81 -8.56 -30.08
CA ARG A 490 -10.48 -9.83 -29.41
C ARG A 490 -9.52 -9.61 -28.24
N THR A 491 -8.43 -8.85 -28.43
CA THR A 491 -7.40 -8.68 -27.38
C THR A 491 -7.81 -7.70 -26.27
N CYS A 492 -8.66 -6.71 -26.53
CA CYS A 492 -9.29 -5.88 -25.49
C CYS A 492 -10.32 -6.65 -24.63
N ARG A 493 -10.66 -7.89 -24.99
CA ARG A 493 -11.45 -8.84 -24.18
C ARG A 493 -10.59 -9.88 -23.45
N ASP A 494 -9.27 -9.78 -23.51
CA ASP A 494 -8.38 -10.67 -22.75
C ASP A 494 -8.60 -10.50 -21.24
N LYS A 495 -8.39 -11.58 -20.49
CA LYS A 495 -8.47 -11.60 -19.02
C LYS A 495 -7.20 -11.01 -18.38
N VAL A 496 -6.08 -10.99 -19.10
CA VAL A 496 -4.79 -10.51 -18.60
C VAL A 496 -4.66 -9.00 -18.83
N ALA A 497 -4.55 -8.24 -17.74
CA ALA A 497 -4.48 -6.77 -17.79
C ALA A 497 -3.27 -6.23 -18.57
N ALA A 498 -2.16 -6.97 -18.62
CA ALA A 498 -0.98 -6.63 -19.44
C ALA A 498 -1.31 -6.65 -20.95
N VAL A 499 -1.93 -7.74 -21.44
CA VAL A 499 -2.41 -7.87 -22.83
C VAL A 499 -3.46 -6.79 -23.16
N PHE A 500 -4.32 -6.42 -22.20
CA PHE A 500 -5.24 -5.29 -22.35
C PHE A 500 -4.50 -3.95 -22.52
N GLY A 501 -3.53 -3.64 -21.66
CA GLY A 501 -2.72 -2.41 -21.76
C GLY A 501 -1.91 -2.33 -23.07
N ALA A 502 -1.33 -3.44 -23.51
CA ALA A 502 -0.68 -3.55 -24.80
C ALA A 502 -1.68 -3.32 -25.96
N SER A 503 -2.90 -3.85 -25.87
CA SER A 503 -3.95 -3.63 -26.87
C SER A 503 -4.33 -2.14 -26.99
N LEU A 504 -4.45 -1.43 -25.86
CA LEU A 504 -4.72 0.02 -25.87
C LEU A 504 -3.57 0.82 -26.47
N THR A 505 -2.32 0.39 -26.23
CA THR A 505 -1.12 1.00 -26.83
C THR A 505 -1.10 0.79 -28.35
N THR A 506 -1.40 -0.43 -28.81
CA THR A 506 -1.53 -0.77 -30.23
C THR A 506 -2.70 -0.02 -30.88
N LEU A 507 -3.83 0.19 -30.17
CA LEU A 507 -4.96 0.97 -30.65
C LEU A 507 -4.61 2.46 -30.87
N ARG A 508 -3.89 3.08 -29.93
CA ARG A 508 -3.39 4.45 -30.07
C ARG A 508 -2.46 4.55 -31.29
N ALA A 509 -1.51 3.63 -31.41
CA ALA A 509 -0.61 3.56 -32.57
C ALA A 509 -1.36 3.35 -33.91
N LEU A 510 -2.40 2.51 -33.93
CA LEU A 510 -3.23 2.28 -35.12
C LEU A 510 -3.98 3.53 -35.56
N VAL A 511 -4.61 4.26 -34.62
CA VAL A 511 -5.37 5.47 -34.93
C VAL A 511 -4.44 6.59 -35.41
N THR A 512 -3.27 6.78 -34.77
CA THR A 512 -2.26 7.74 -35.22
C THR A 512 -1.72 7.38 -36.61
N ALA A 513 -1.42 6.10 -36.87
CA ALA A 513 -0.92 5.65 -38.18
C ALA A 513 -1.98 5.73 -39.28
N ALA A 514 -3.26 5.45 -38.98
CA ALA A 514 -4.36 5.58 -39.92
C ALA A 514 -4.64 7.04 -40.32
N ALA A 515 -4.62 7.97 -39.35
CA ALA A 515 -4.73 9.40 -39.60
C ALA A 515 -3.56 9.92 -40.45
N ALA A 516 -2.32 9.55 -40.09
CA ALA A 516 -1.12 9.91 -40.86
C ALA A 516 -1.09 9.29 -42.28
N GLY A 517 -1.65 8.09 -42.45
CA GLY A 517 -1.80 7.42 -43.75
C GLY A 517 -2.96 7.93 -44.61
N GLY A 518 -3.71 8.95 -44.17
CA GLY A 518 -4.80 9.54 -44.94
C GLY A 518 -6.07 8.71 -45.03
N VAL A 519 -6.29 7.78 -44.09
CA VAL A 519 -7.54 6.99 -44.03
C VAL A 519 -8.72 7.92 -43.78
N ALA A 520 -9.79 7.77 -44.57
CA ALA A 520 -10.99 8.60 -44.43
C ALA A 520 -11.59 8.49 -43.01
N PRO A 521 -11.93 9.61 -42.34
CA PRO A 521 -12.47 9.59 -40.98
C PRO A 521 -13.71 8.71 -40.81
N ARG A 522 -14.54 8.58 -41.86
CA ARG A 522 -15.70 7.68 -41.88
C ARG A 522 -15.32 6.20 -41.75
N ASP A 523 -14.26 5.75 -42.42
CA ASP A 523 -13.77 4.37 -42.35
C ASP A 523 -13.06 4.10 -41.02
N LEU A 524 -12.32 5.08 -40.50
CA LEU A 524 -11.69 5.00 -39.19
C LEU A 524 -12.74 4.94 -38.07
N GLN A 525 -13.76 5.80 -38.10
CA GLN A 525 -14.91 5.76 -37.19
C GLN A 525 -15.68 4.44 -37.32
N SER A 526 -15.87 3.92 -38.55
CA SER A 526 -16.51 2.62 -38.77
C SER A 526 -15.70 1.46 -38.18
N ALA A 527 -14.37 1.51 -38.21
CA ALA A 527 -13.50 0.50 -37.61
C ALA A 527 -13.49 0.59 -36.06
N LEU A 528 -13.59 1.80 -35.51
CA LEU A 528 -13.67 2.03 -34.06
C LEU A 528 -15.07 1.77 -33.47
N GLY A 529 -16.12 1.69 -34.30
CA GLY A 529 -17.52 1.57 -33.87
C GLY A 529 -17.81 0.37 -32.95
N ASP A 530 -17.17 -0.78 -33.21
CA ASP A 530 -17.32 -2.01 -32.42
C ASP A 530 -16.37 -2.09 -31.19
N LEU A 531 -15.34 -1.25 -31.18
CA LEU A 531 -14.39 -1.11 -30.07
C LEU A 531 -14.90 -0.13 -29.01
N LEU A 532 -15.52 0.97 -29.44
CA LEU A 532 -15.91 2.06 -28.54
C LEU A 532 -16.90 1.61 -27.43
N PRO A 533 -17.93 0.78 -27.70
CA PRO A 533 -18.82 0.26 -26.65
C PRO A 533 -18.10 -0.59 -25.59
N LEU A 534 -17.07 -1.35 -25.99
CA LEU A 534 -16.24 -2.21 -25.13
C LEU A 534 -15.28 -1.38 -24.28
N LEU A 535 -14.67 -0.33 -24.84
CA LEU A 535 -13.81 0.58 -24.08
C LEU A 535 -14.60 1.38 -23.03
N VAL A 536 -15.83 1.80 -23.35
CA VAL A 536 -16.73 2.45 -22.37
C VAL A 536 -17.15 1.50 -21.25
N GLU A 537 -17.26 0.20 -21.53
CA GLU A 537 -17.48 -0.83 -20.50
C GLU A 537 -16.24 -1.03 -19.63
N LYS A 538 -15.04 -1.08 -20.24
CA LYS A 538 -13.76 -1.24 -19.53
C LYS A 538 -13.34 -0.02 -18.70
N ALA A 539 -13.75 1.19 -19.10
CA ALA A 539 -13.64 2.40 -18.28
C ALA A 539 -14.48 2.33 -16.98
N ALA A 540 -15.39 1.36 -16.87
CA ALA A 540 -16.23 1.11 -15.69
C ALA A 540 -16.01 -0.28 -15.05
N ASP A 541 -14.92 -0.97 -15.41
CA ASP A 541 -14.48 -2.24 -14.84
C ASP A 541 -14.23 -2.13 -13.31
N LEU A 542 -14.26 -3.25 -12.57
CA LEU A 542 -13.95 -3.24 -11.13
C LEU A 542 -12.46 -2.99 -10.86
N ASN A 543 -11.57 -3.40 -11.77
CA ASN A 543 -10.13 -3.15 -11.66
C ASN A 543 -9.80 -1.68 -11.98
N GLN A 544 -9.18 -0.99 -11.02
CA GLN A 544 -8.83 0.43 -11.13
C GLN A 544 -7.87 0.71 -12.30
N ARG A 545 -6.81 -0.08 -12.46
CA ARG A 545 -5.82 0.11 -13.54
C ARG A 545 -6.48 -0.01 -14.92
N THR A 546 -7.39 -0.98 -15.07
CA THR A 546 -8.18 -1.17 -16.30
C THR A 546 -9.06 0.05 -16.60
N ARG A 547 -9.75 0.61 -15.60
CA ARG A 547 -10.56 1.83 -15.77
C ARG A 547 -9.71 3.02 -16.20
N GLU A 548 -8.59 3.23 -15.53
CA GLU A 548 -7.68 4.37 -15.77
C GLU A 548 -7.09 4.31 -17.17
N GLN A 549 -6.54 3.16 -17.58
CA GLN A 549 -5.96 2.97 -18.91
C GLN A 549 -7.01 3.11 -20.03
N ALA A 550 -8.23 2.57 -19.83
CA ALA A 550 -9.32 2.72 -20.77
C ALA A 550 -9.78 4.19 -20.89
N THR A 551 -9.88 4.90 -19.77
CA THR A 551 -10.28 6.32 -19.71
C THR A 551 -9.22 7.21 -20.37
N GLU A 552 -7.94 7.05 -20.03
CA GLU A 552 -6.84 7.79 -20.67
C GLU A 552 -6.81 7.55 -22.19
N THR A 553 -7.03 6.31 -22.62
CA THR A 553 -7.06 5.97 -24.05
C THR A 553 -8.25 6.60 -24.76
N LEU A 554 -9.45 6.61 -24.16
CA LEU A 554 -10.63 7.28 -24.73
C LEU A 554 -10.45 8.80 -24.81
N VAL A 555 -9.85 9.41 -23.80
CA VAL A 555 -9.51 10.84 -23.79
C VAL A 555 -8.45 11.18 -24.85
N ALA A 556 -7.42 10.35 -25.01
CA ALA A 556 -6.41 10.51 -26.05
C ALA A 556 -7.01 10.37 -27.47
N LEU A 557 -7.89 9.39 -27.68
CA LEU A 557 -8.60 9.20 -28.96
C LEU A 557 -9.56 10.35 -29.27
N ALA A 558 -10.20 10.96 -28.27
CA ALA A 558 -11.04 12.15 -28.45
C ALA A 558 -10.23 13.42 -28.80
N GLY A 559 -8.91 13.39 -28.58
CA GLY A 559 -7.96 14.40 -29.05
C GLY A 559 -7.64 14.32 -30.55
N VAL A 560 -7.95 13.20 -31.22
CA VAL A 560 -7.69 12.98 -32.66
C VAL A 560 -8.98 13.26 -33.45
N PRO A 561 -9.07 14.33 -34.27
CA PRO A 561 -10.28 14.66 -35.03
C PRO A 561 -10.75 13.52 -35.95
N GLU A 562 -9.80 12.86 -36.62
CA GLU A 562 -10.04 11.81 -37.61
C GLU A 562 -10.69 10.55 -37.00
N ALA A 563 -10.56 10.34 -35.69
CA ALA A 563 -11.15 9.20 -34.99
C ALA A 563 -12.68 9.31 -34.81
N GLY A 564 -13.27 10.50 -35.01
CA GLY A 564 -14.72 10.68 -35.02
C GLY A 564 -15.42 10.54 -33.66
N LEU A 565 -14.70 10.52 -32.53
CA LEU A 565 -15.31 10.41 -31.19
C LEU A 565 -16.22 11.59 -30.84
N ARG A 566 -16.02 12.77 -31.49
CA ARG A 566 -16.86 13.97 -31.32
C ARG A 566 -18.27 13.82 -31.90
N THR A 567 -18.45 12.99 -32.93
CA THR A 567 -19.77 12.69 -33.50
C THR A 567 -20.35 11.37 -32.96
N ALA A 568 -19.50 10.45 -32.52
CA ALA A 568 -19.91 9.20 -31.88
C ALA A 568 -20.10 9.34 -30.35
N THR A 569 -20.90 10.30 -29.88
CA THR A 569 -21.10 10.55 -28.43
C THR A 569 -22.12 9.62 -27.75
N ALA A 570 -23.05 9.01 -28.50
CA ALA A 570 -24.10 8.14 -27.96
C ALA A 570 -23.62 6.91 -27.15
N PRO A 571 -22.53 6.18 -27.51
CA PRO A 571 -22.06 5.04 -26.72
C PRO A 571 -21.64 5.36 -25.28
N PHE A 572 -21.18 6.60 -25.01
CA PHE A 572 -20.81 7.09 -23.68
C PHE A 572 -22.04 7.39 -22.81
N LEU A 573 -23.08 7.99 -23.40
CA LEU A 573 -24.29 8.46 -22.70
C LEU A 573 -25.41 7.40 -22.60
N ARG A 574 -25.17 6.13 -23.00
CA ARG A 574 -26.13 5.02 -22.83
C ARG A 574 -26.71 5.01 -21.40
N PRO A 575 -28.03 4.91 -21.19
CA PRO A 575 -28.64 5.00 -19.86
C PRO A 575 -27.98 4.10 -18.80
N LEU A 576 -27.99 4.57 -17.55
CA LEU A 576 -27.52 3.78 -16.41
C LEU A 576 -28.53 2.67 -16.11
N LYS A 577 -28.09 1.41 -16.10
CA LYS A 577 -28.97 0.28 -15.78
C LYS A 577 -29.41 0.37 -14.31
N PRO A 578 -30.71 0.29 -13.97
CA PRO A 578 -31.14 0.17 -12.59
C PRO A 578 -30.54 -1.11 -11.97
N GLY A 579 -30.03 -1.00 -10.74
CA GLY A 579 -29.33 -2.10 -10.06
C GLY A 579 -27.87 -2.33 -10.49
N ALA A 580 -27.29 -1.49 -11.36
CA ALA A 580 -25.85 -1.56 -11.65
C ALA A 580 -25.00 -1.27 -10.39
N ALA A 581 -23.89 -1.99 -10.22
CA ALA A 581 -23.01 -1.83 -9.06
C ALA A 581 -22.46 -0.39 -8.96
N PRO A 582 -22.43 0.26 -7.77
CA PRO A 582 -22.11 1.69 -7.63
C PRO A 582 -20.77 2.10 -8.25
N LYS A 583 -19.74 1.24 -8.17
CA LYS A 583 -18.42 1.49 -8.77
C LYS A 583 -18.45 1.60 -10.30
N VAL A 584 -19.34 0.85 -10.96
CA VAL A 584 -19.54 0.87 -12.42
C VAL A 584 -20.23 2.18 -12.82
N VAL A 585 -21.26 2.59 -12.07
CA VAL A 585 -21.95 3.89 -12.28
C VAL A 585 -20.98 5.05 -12.08
N LEU A 586 -20.20 5.03 -10.99
CA LEU A 586 -19.16 6.03 -10.70
C LEU A 586 -18.13 6.14 -11.82
N GLY A 587 -17.58 5.01 -12.30
CA GLY A 587 -16.62 5.01 -13.41
C GLY A 587 -17.18 5.59 -14.70
N ARG A 588 -18.45 5.34 -15.03
CA ARG A 588 -19.11 5.94 -16.20
C ARG A 588 -19.34 7.45 -16.06
N LEU A 589 -19.69 7.94 -14.87
CA LEU A 589 -19.81 9.38 -14.62
C LEU A 589 -18.44 10.07 -14.73
N GLN A 590 -17.40 9.48 -14.14
CA GLN A 590 -16.02 9.96 -14.20
C GLN A 590 -15.47 9.98 -15.65
N LEU A 591 -15.79 8.98 -16.46
CA LEU A 591 -15.44 8.95 -17.88
C LEU A 591 -16.04 10.14 -18.65
N VAL A 592 -17.34 10.43 -18.45
CA VAL A 592 -18.00 11.56 -19.13
C VAL A 592 -17.43 12.90 -18.65
N ALA A 593 -17.16 13.04 -17.35
CA ALA A 593 -16.50 14.22 -16.78
C ALA A 593 -15.07 14.43 -17.33
N ALA A 594 -14.32 13.36 -17.58
CA ALA A 594 -12.98 13.41 -18.18
C ALA A 594 -13.00 13.69 -19.69
N LEU A 595 -14.03 13.25 -20.41
CA LEU A 595 -14.20 13.51 -21.84
C LEU A 595 -14.75 14.90 -22.15
N LEU A 596 -15.60 15.46 -21.28
CA LEU A 596 -16.28 16.74 -21.51
C LEU A 596 -15.33 17.91 -21.86
N PRO A 597 -14.16 18.11 -21.22
CA PRO A 597 -13.21 19.17 -21.60
C PRO A 597 -12.56 18.98 -22.98
N VAL A 598 -12.49 17.74 -23.48
CA VAL A 598 -11.87 17.42 -24.78
C VAL A 598 -12.92 17.41 -25.88
N VAL A 599 -14.03 16.68 -25.69
CA VAL A 599 -15.13 16.52 -26.65
C VAL A 599 -15.94 17.80 -26.81
N GLY A 600 -16.18 18.52 -25.70
CA GLY A 600 -17.01 19.72 -25.65
C GLY A 600 -18.53 19.44 -25.64
N MET A 601 -19.31 20.49 -25.38
CA MET A 601 -20.76 20.50 -25.58
C MET A 601 -21.08 20.78 -27.05
N ALA A 602 -22.19 20.23 -27.54
CA ALA A 602 -22.58 20.38 -28.93
C ALA A 602 -23.01 21.82 -29.28
N GLY A 603 -22.33 22.40 -30.26
CA GLY A 603 -22.74 23.65 -30.90
C GLY A 603 -23.71 23.42 -32.07
N ARG A 604 -23.97 24.48 -32.86
CA ARG A 604 -24.82 24.41 -34.07
C ARG A 604 -24.35 23.40 -35.13
N GLY A 605 -23.11 22.90 -35.04
CA GLY A 605 -22.57 21.85 -35.92
C GLY A 605 -22.90 20.42 -35.50
N GLY A 606 -23.52 20.19 -34.34
CA GLY A 606 -23.90 18.85 -33.86
C GLY A 606 -22.77 17.99 -33.28
N GLU A 607 -21.50 18.35 -33.51
CA GLU A 607 -20.34 17.70 -32.90
C GLU A 607 -20.23 18.06 -31.40
N GLY A 608 -20.06 17.05 -30.54
CA GLY A 608 -19.96 17.20 -29.08
C GLY A 608 -21.06 16.46 -28.32
N PHE A 609 -21.12 16.66 -27.00
CA PHE A 609 -22.21 16.14 -26.18
C PHE A 609 -23.44 17.04 -26.27
N GLN A 610 -24.58 16.47 -26.67
CA GLN A 610 -25.89 17.15 -26.62
C GLN A 610 -26.29 17.38 -25.16
N LEU A 611 -26.82 18.57 -24.83
CA LEU A 611 -27.10 18.95 -23.45
C LEU A 611 -28.19 18.07 -22.83
N GLU A 612 -29.28 17.89 -23.55
CA GLU A 612 -30.44 17.11 -23.13
C GLU A 612 -30.02 15.67 -22.82
N SER A 613 -29.35 15.00 -23.76
CA SER A 613 -28.90 13.62 -23.60
C SER A 613 -27.85 13.42 -22.49
N LEU A 614 -27.04 14.44 -22.18
CA LEU A 614 -26.11 14.38 -21.06
C LEU A 614 -26.86 14.53 -19.73
N MET A 615 -27.80 15.47 -19.64
CA MET A 615 -28.67 15.62 -18.47
C MET A 615 -29.54 14.38 -18.22
N ASP A 616 -30.11 13.76 -19.26
CA ASP A 616 -30.84 12.49 -19.17
C ASP A 616 -29.97 11.35 -18.60
N PHE A 617 -28.68 11.35 -18.92
CA PHE A 617 -27.72 10.38 -18.38
C PHE A 617 -27.30 10.68 -16.92
N ALA A 618 -27.15 11.96 -16.56
CA ALA A 618 -26.66 12.38 -15.24
C ALA A 618 -27.77 12.47 -14.17
N ASN A 619 -28.97 12.91 -14.54
CA ASN A 619 -30.09 13.15 -13.61
C ASN A 619 -30.46 11.92 -12.75
N PRO A 620 -30.55 10.68 -13.27
CA PRO A 620 -30.83 9.50 -12.45
C PRO A 620 -29.76 9.22 -11.38
N ALA A 621 -28.52 9.69 -11.56
CA ALA A 621 -27.44 9.48 -10.62
C ALA A 621 -27.45 10.48 -9.43
N LEU A 622 -28.11 11.64 -9.58
CA LEU A 622 -28.25 12.63 -8.50
C LEU A 622 -29.05 12.07 -7.30
N SER A 623 -30.02 11.18 -7.56
CA SER A 623 -30.86 10.52 -6.56
C SER A 623 -30.41 9.09 -6.19
N HIS A 624 -29.20 8.69 -6.61
CA HIS A 624 -28.70 7.33 -6.38
C HIS A 624 -28.36 7.05 -4.90
N SER A 625 -28.34 5.79 -4.47
CA SER A 625 -28.17 5.38 -3.06
C SER A 625 -26.75 5.61 -2.51
N SER A 626 -25.70 5.30 -3.28
CA SER A 626 -24.30 5.59 -2.92
C SER A 626 -24.00 7.09 -2.95
N ALA A 627 -23.33 7.58 -1.90
CA ALA A 627 -22.92 8.98 -1.79
C ALA A 627 -21.89 9.38 -2.86
N ASP A 628 -20.93 8.51 -3.19
CA ASP A 628 -19.88 8.76 -4.18
C ASP A 628 -20.48 8.98 -5.58
N VAL A 629 -21.49 8.19 -5.92
CA VAL A 629 -22.23 8.32 -7.19
C VAL A 629 -22.98 9.66 -7.26
N ARG A 630 -23.67 10.07 -6.17
CA ARG A 630 -24.31 11.39 -6.11
C ARG A 630 -23.29 12.53 -6.23
N GLY A 631 -22.17 12.43 -5.52
CA GLY A 631 -21.10 13.43 -5.57
C GLY A 631 -20.49 13.58 -6.97
N ALA A 632 -20.21 12.47 -7.65
CA ALA A 632 -19.73 12.47 -9.03
C ALA A 632 -20.79 13.01 -10.03
N ALA A 633 -22.08 12.72 -9.81
CA ALA A 633 -23.16 13.27 -10.62
C ALA A 633 -23.31 14.79 -10.44
N VAL A 634 -23.22 15.30 -9.20
CA VAL A 634 -23.20 16.74 -8.90
C VAL A 634 -22.00 17.41 -9.54
N ALA A 635 -20.80 16.83 -9.41
CA ALA A 635 -19.58 17.37 -10.02
C ALA A 635 -19.70 17.45 -11.55
N LEU A 636 -20.22 16.40 -12.21
CA LEU A 636 -20.49 16.39 -13.64
C LEU A 636 -21.51 17.48 -14.04
N VAL A 637 -22.64 17.58 -13.32
CA VAL A 637 -23.68 18.59 -13.61
C VAL A 637 -23.17 20.03 -13.42
N VAL A 638 -22.35 20.28 -12.41
CA VAL A 638 -21.67 21.57 -12.20
C VAL A 638 -20.69 21.87 -13.35
N GLN A 639 -19.88 20.89 -13.77
CA GLN A 639 -18.96 21.02 -14.90
C GLN A 639 -19.71 21.29 -16.22
N VAL A 640 -20.87 20.66 -16.44
CA VAL A 640 -21.75 20.91 -17.58
C VAL A 640 -22.35 22.32 -17.51
N ALA A 641 -22.78 22.78 -16.34
CA ALA A 641 -23.32 24.12 -16.15
C ALA A 641 -22.27 25.24 -16.35
N GLN A 642 -21.00 24.95 -16.07
CA GLN A 642 -19.89 25.86 -16.39
C GLN A 642 -19.63 26.00 -17.90
N VAL A 643 -19.98 25.00 -18.72
CA VAL A 643 -19.77 25.02 -20.19
C VAL A 643 -21.04 25.40 -20.97
N ALA A 644 -22.22 24.92 -20.55
CA ALA A 644 -23.50 25.16 -21.20
C ALA A 644 -24.31 26.32 -20.59
N GLY A 645 -23.86 26.88 -19.46
CA GLY A 645 -24.47 28.02 -18.80
C GLY A 645 -25.83 27.72 -18.13
N PRO A 646 -26.67 28.74 -17.89
CA PRO A 646 -27.89 28.62 -17.08
C PRO A 646 -28.98 27.73 -17.70
N SER A 647 -28.83 27.30 -18.95
CA SER A 647 -29.73 26.33 -19.60
C SER A 647 -29.87 25.04 -18.80
N VAL A 648 -28.82 24.60 -18.10
CA VAL A 648 -28.83 23.39 -17.24
C VAL A 648 -29.91 23.45 -16.16
N GLN A 649 -30.17 24.62 -15.57
CA GLN A 649 -31.14 24.76 -14.47
C GLN A 649 -32.57 24.37 -14.87
N ARG A 650 -32.90 24.44 -16.17
CA ARG A 650 -34.21 24.06 -16.73
C ARG A 650 -34.36 22.55 -16.94
N LEU A 651 -33.26 21.81 -16.88
CA LEU A 651 -33.18 20.35 -17.11
C LEU A 651 -32.89 19.57 -15.81
N LEU A 652 -32.88 20.25 -14.65
CA LEU A 652 -32.76 19.60 -13.34
C LEU A 652 -34.12 19.03 -12.88
N PRO A 653 -34.16 17.85 -12.22
CA PRO A 653 -35.41 17.27 -11.70
C PRO A 653 -36.11 18.19 -10.69
N ALA A 654 -37.44 18.27 -10.76
CA ALA A 654 -38.24 19.11 -9.87
C ALA A 654 -38.29 18.57 -8.42
N ASP A 655 -38.16 17.26 -8.28
CA ASP A 655 -38.09 16.48 -7.04
C ASP A 655 -36.69 16.43 -6.39
N LEU A 656 -35.69 17.09 -7.01
CA LEU A 656 -34.31 17.12 -6.50
C LEU A 656 -34.22 17.78 -5.12
N ASN A 657 -33.55 17.10 -4.18
CA ASN A 657 -33.30 17.57 -2.82
C ASN A 657 -32.71 19.01 -2.81
N SER A 658 -33.31 19.90 -2.02
CA SER A 658 -32.95 21.32 -1.97
C SER A 658 -31.47 21.57 -1.69
N LYS A 659 -30.82 20.77 -0.83
CA LYS A 659 -29.38 20.89 -0.56
C LYS A 659 -28.51 20.53 -1.77
N VAL A 660 -28.97 19.58 -2.60
CA VAL A 660 -28.25 19.17 -3.82
C VAL A 660 -28.43 20.21 -4.93
N ARG A 661 -29.63 20.78 -5.05
CA ARG A 661 -29.91 21.93 -5.92
C ARG A 661 -29.05 23.14 -5.53
N GLU A 662 -29.00 23.48 -4.25
CA GLU A 662 -28.17 24.55 -3.72
C GLU A 662 -26.67 24.31 -3.97
N GLN A 663 -26.17 23.08 -3.79
CA GLN A 663 -24.79 22.72 -4.13
C GLN A 663 -24.45 22.91 -5.61
N ILE A 664 -25.39 22.59 -6.52
CA ILE A 664 -25.21 22.84 -7.96
C ILE A 664 -25.18 24.34 -8.25
N GLU A 665 -26.11 25.10 -7.67
CA GLU A 665 -26.19 26.56 -7.85
C GLU A 665 -24.95 27.28 -7.29
N GLN A 666 -24.48 26.90 -6.09
CA GLN A 666 -23.21 27.39 -5.53
C GLN A 666 -22.00 27.01 -6.40
N GLY A 667 -21.98 25.78 -6.95
CA GLY A 667 -20.92 25.31 -7.88
C GLY A 667 -20.92 26.02 -9.25
N MET A 668 -22.05 26.59 -9.67
CA MET A 668 -22.13 27.49 -10.83
C MET A 668 -21.55 28.87 -10.53
N LEU A 669 -21.76 29.39 -9.31
CA LEU A 669 -21.27 30.72 -8.91
C LEU A 669 -19.78 30.72 -8.52
N ASN A 670 -19.26 29.65 -7.92
CA ASN A 670 -17.88 29.57 -7.46
C ASN A 670 -17.19 28.26 -7.89
N PRO A 671 -16.60 28.22 -9.10
CA PRO A 671 -15.95 27.00 -9.63
C PRO A 671 -14.70 26.57 -8.83
N ALA A 672 -14.12 27.44 -8.00
CA ALA A 672 -12.94 27.13 -7.19
C ALA A 672 -13.29 26.46 -5.84
N ALA A 673 -14.44 26.79 -5.24
CA ALA A 673 -14.82 26.30 -3.92
C ALA A 673 -15.10 24.78 -3.88
N MET A 674 -15.52 24.19 -5.00
CA MET A 674 -15.70 22.72 -5.15
C MET A 674 -14.38 21.97 -5.42
N GLY A 675 -13.22 22.64 -5.38
CA GLY A 675 -11.89 22.08 -5.64
C GLY A 675 -11.36 21.04 -4.65
N GLY A 676 -12.22 20.44 -3.82
CA GLY A 676 -11.88 19.41 -2.82
C GLY A 676 -11.77 17.98 -3.35
N ALA A 677 -11.91 17.75 -4.66
CA ALA A 677 -11.82 16.43 -5.27
C ALA A 677 -11.15 16.45 -6.66
N ALA A 678 -9.87 16.05 -6.71
CA ALA A 678 -9.17 15.51 -7.88
C ALA A 678 -9.43 16.15 -9.27
N ALA A 679 -9.38 17.48 -9.38
CA ALA A 679 -9.37 18.16 -10.67
C ALA A 679 -8.06 17.86 -11.45
N ALA A 680 -8.10 16.92 -12.38
CA ALA A 680 -6.95 16.54 -13.19
C ALA A 680 -6.50 17.71 -14.09
N LYS A 681 -5.21 18.05 -14.02
CA LYS A 681 -4.61 19.13 -14.84
C LYS A 681 -4.65 18.71 -16.32
N PRO A 682 -5.14 19.55 -17.25
CA PRO A 682 -5.27 19.16 -18.65
C PRO A 682 -3.90 18.88 -19.29
N PRO A 683 -3.81 17.94 -20.25
CA PRO A 683 -2.57 17.61 -20.93
C PRO A 683 -2.06 18.79 -21.76
N SER A 684 -0.77 19.10 -21.64
CA SER A 684 -0.12 20.21 -22.35
C SER A 684 0.13 19.86 -23.82
N LEU A 685 -0.71 20.40 -24.71
CA LEU A 685 -0.47 20.37 -26.16
C LEU A 685 0.80 21.17 -26.52
N PRO A 686 1.63 20.68 -27.46
CA PRO A 686 2.80 21.42 -27.94
C PRO A 686 2.37 22.65 -28.75
N ARG A 687 2.74 23.86 -28.29
CA ARG A 687 2.55 25.08 -29.07
C ARG A 687 3.80 25.37 -29.89
N THR A 688 3.62 25.56 -31.19
CA THR A 688 4.65 26.04 -32.10
C THR A 688 5.10 27.45 -31.73
N GLY A 689 6.40 27.72 -31.84
CA GLY A 689 7.01 28.95 -31.34
C GLY A 689 7.12 30.06 -32.39
N SER A 690 6.69 31.26 -32.01
CA SER A 690 7.14 32.53 -32.58
C SER A 690 7.25 33.57 -31.46
N GLY A 691 8.34 34.35 -31.47
CA GLY A 691 8.51 35.56 -30.64
C GLY A 691 8.65 36.79 -31.54
N PRO A 692 9.29 37.89 -31.10
CA PRO A 692 9.83 38.16 -29.76
C PRO A 692 9.46 39.58 -29.21
N ALA A 693 9.73 39.86 -27.94
CA ALA A 693 10.07 41.20 -27.40
C ALA A 693 10.56 41.10 -25.94
N ALA A 694 11.32 42.11 -25.47
CA ALA A 694 11.89 42.17 -24.11
C ALA A 694 11.46 43.46 -23.37
N ARG A 695 11.65 43.54 -22.04
CA ARG A 695 12.34 44.68 -21.35
C ARG A 695 12.56 44.52 -19.82
N ALA A 696 13.82 44.65 -19.40
CA ALA A 696 14.35 45.18 -18.11
C ALA A 696 14.10 44.49 -16.74
N GLN A 697 15.02 44.78 -15.80
CA GLN A 697 15.08 44.43 -14.37
C GLN A 697 15.74 45.58 -13.56
N GLN A 698 15.94 45.40 -12.23
CA GLN A 698 16.76 46.19 -11.26
C GLN A 698 16.10 47.40 -10.55
N PRO A 699 16.60 47.88 -9.37
CA PRO A 699 17.07 47.17 -8.14
C PRO A 699 16.54 47.83 -6.81
N PRO A 700 17.00 47.49 -5.57
CA PRO A 700 16.33 47.86 -4.29
C PRO A 700 17.07 48.81 -3.32
N ALA A 701 16.41 49.19 -2.20
CA ALA A 701 16.91 49.93 -1.01
C ALA A 701 15.90 49.79 0.18
N ALA A 702 16.13 50.11 1.48
CA ALA A 702 17.30 50.18 2.38
C ALA A 702 16.84 50.35 3.87
N ALA A 703 17.72 50.17 4.88
CA ALA A 703 17.50 50.40 6.35
C ALA A 703 18.39 51.61 6.82
N PRO A 704 18.68 51.96 8.14
CA PRO A 704 18.44 51.37 9.49
C PRO A 704 17.65 52.38 10.42
N PRO A 705 17.84 52.68 11.75
CA PRO A 705 18.71 52.22 12.88
C PRO A 705 17.94 51.87 14.20
N ALA A 706 18.54 52.05 15.41
CA ALA A 706 18.04 51.58 16.73
C ALA A 706 18.55 52.39 17.97
N ALA A 707 18.03 52.12 19.19
CA ALA A 707 18.52 52.58 20.52
C ALA A 707 17.90 51.76 21.70
N ALA A 708 18.28 51.97 22.98
CA ALA A 708 19.33 51.21 23.69
C ALA A 708 19.24 51.22 25.25
N ALA A 709 19.38 50.04 25.90
CA ALA A 709 19.84 49.77 27.30
C ALA A 709 19.06 50.40 28.51
N PRO A 710 19.35 50.06 29.81
CA PRO A 710 20.26 49.04 30.38
C PRO A 710 19.60 48.03 31.38
N GLN A 711 20.41 47.11 31.94
CA GLN A 711 20.02 46.15 33.00
C GLN A 711 20.94 46.31 34.24
N GLN A 712 20.38 46.31 35.46
CA GLN A 712 21.11 46.10 36.74
C GLN A 712 20.11 45.93 37.91
N ALA A 713 19.85 44.69 38.36
CA ALA A 713 18.98 44.44 39.53
C ALA A 713 19.12 43.05 40.19
N GLN A 714 19.11 41.96 39.42
CA GLN A 714 18.78 40.61 39.94
C GLN A 714 19.99 39.64 40.09
N GLN A 715 21.21 40.15 40.14
CA GLN A 715 22.43 39.31 40.20
C GLN A 715 22.79 38.79 41.62
N VAL A 716 21.97 39.06 42.64
CA VAL A 716 22.35 38.97 44.06
C VAL A 716 21.79 37.75 44.80
N GLN A 717 20.83 37.00 44.22
CA GLN A 717 19.96 36.12 45.03
C GLN A 717 19.87 34.63 44.62
N GLN A 718 20.77 34.13 43.77
CA GLN A 718 20.85 32.69 43.44
C GLN A 718 22.26 32.06 43.59
N GLN A 719 23.19 32.72 44.30
CA GLN A 719 24.42 32.09 44.82
C GLN A 719 24.21 31.59 46.27
N ALA A 720 23.29 30.64 46.49
CA ALA A 720 23.07 30.05 47.82
C ALA A 720 22.37 28.67 47.85
N GLN A 721 22.61 27.77 46.89
CA GLN A 721 22.28 26.33 47.05
C GLN A 721 23.05 25.41 46.08
N GLN A 722 24.16 24.88 46.57
CA GLN A 722 24.90 23.70 46.10
C GLN A 722 25.00 22.79 47.35
N ALA A 723 24.95 21.46 47.32
CA ALA A 723 24.69 20.43 46.30
C ALA A 723 24.33 19.12 47.09
N PRO A 724 24.30 17.89 46.52
CA PRO A 724 24.10 17.48 45.13
C PRO A 724 22.88 16.55 44.94
N ALA A 725 22.37 16.44 43.71
CA ALA A 725 21.57 15.32 43.24
C ALA A 725 22.13 14.87 41.88
N ALA A 726 22.32 13.57 41.67
CA ALA A 726 23.21 13.07 40.63
C ALA A 726 22.51 12.64 39.32
N ALA A 727 23.16 12.98 38.21
CA ALA A 727 23.14 12.32 36.89
C ALA A 727 21.90 11.48 36.47
N ALA A 728 21.01 12.11 35.69
CA ALA A 728 20.19 11.41 34.70
C ALA A 728 20.80 11.65 33.30
N ALA A 729 21.89 10.94 32.99
CA ALA A 729 22.51 11.00 31.65
C ALA A 729 21.66 10.23 30.63
N ALA A 730 21.60 10.73 29.39
CA ALA A 730 20.95 10.00 28.29
C ALA A 730 21.56 8.61 28.14
N GLN A 731 20.72 7.59 27.99
CA GLN A 731 21.18 6.21 27.78
C GLN A 731 21.96 6.16 26.45
N PRO A 732 23.19 5.59 26.42
CA PRO A 732 23.78 5.16 25.16
C PRO A 732 22.90 4.07 24.56
N ALA A 733 22.92 3.93 23.23
CA ALA A 733 22.22 2.82 22.58
C ALA A 733 22.80 1.49 23.11
N PRO A 734 21.96 0.46 23.32
CA PRO A 734 22.46 -0.87 23.66
C PRO A 734 23.53 -1.31 22.66
N LEU A 735 24.65 -1.82 23.17
CA LEU A 735 25.64 -2.48 22.34
C LEU A 735 24.96 -3.68 21.64
N PRO A 736 25.28 -3.97 20.37
CA PRO A 736 24.77 -5.15 19.70
C PRO A 736 25.18 -6.42 20.45
N VAL A 737 24.49 -7.53 20.21
CA VAL A 737 24.94 -8.85 20.69
C VAL A 737 26.36 -9.10 20.16
N PRO A 738 27.32 -9.51 21.01
CA PRO A 738 28.72 -9.57 20.62
C PRO A 738 29.00 -10.63 19.55
N ASP A 739 29.98 -10.32 18.70
CA ASP A 739 30.72 -11.29 17.91
C ASP A 739 32.05 -11.66 18.61
N GLU A 740 32.60 -12.81 18.26
CA GLU A 740 33.81 -13.40 18.87
C GLU A 740 35.02 -12.45 18.87
N ASN A 741 35.11 -11.49 17.95
CA ASN A 741 36.23 -10.55 17.81
C ASN A 741 36.04 -9.25 18.61
N ALA A 742 34.85 -9.00 19.16
CA ALA A 742 34.55 -7.76 19.87
C ALA A 742 35.39 -7.59 21.15
N ASP A 743 35.75 -6.36 21.51
CA ASP A 743 36.62 -6.10 22.67
C ASP A 743 35.85 -6.23 24.01
N PRO A 744 36.20 -7.18 24.90
CA PRO A 744 35.52 -7.36 26.18
C PRO A 744 35.60 -6.11 27.07
N ALA A 745 36.63 -5.28 26.91
CA ALA A 745 36.78 -4.04 27.68
C ALA A 745 35.61 -3.06 27.42
N LEU A 746 34.96 -3.12 26.25
CA LEU A 746 33.79 -2.31 25.93
C LEU A 746 32.53 -2.79 26.66
N TYR A 747 32.31 -4.12 26.70
CA TYR A 747 31.18 -4.71 27.40
C TYR A 747 31.36 -4.65 28.93
N GLU A 748 32.57 -4.84 29.45
CA GLU A 748 32.92 -4.56 30.84
C GLU A 748 32.66 -3.09 31.22
N ALA A 749 33.02 -2.15 30.34
CA ALA A 749 32.80 -0.72 30.59
C ALA A 749 31.31 -0.36 30.57
N GLU A 750 30.52 -0.93 29.65
CA GLU A 750 29.07 -0.73 29.59
C GLU A 750 28.35 -1.35 30.80
N VAL A 751 28.74 -2.55 31.26
CA VAL A 751 28.23 -3.14 32.51
C VAL A 751 28.50 -2.19 33.69
N LYS A 752 29.74 -1.73 33.87
CA LYS A 752 30.12 -0.79 34.95
C LYS A 752 29.38 0.55 34.83
N ALA A 753 29.13 1.04 33.61
CA ALA A 753 28.38 2.27 33.36
C ALA A 753 26.89 2.13 33.67
N ARG A 754 26.27 0.98 33.36
CA ARG A 754 24.87 0.68 33.71
C ARG A 754 24.71 0.45 35.21
N GLU A 755 25.61 -0.29 35.85
CA GLU A 755 25.63 -0.48 37.31
C GLU A 755 25.69 0.86 38.05
N ALA A 756 26.57 1.76 37.63
CA ALA A 756 26.72 3.09 38.22
C ALA A 756 25.52 4.04 37.97
N ARG A 757 24.72 3.80 36.91
CA ARG A 757 23.57 4.62 36.54
C ARG A 757 22.24 4.10 37.10
N LEU A 758 22.06 2.78 37.14
CA LEU A 758 20.77 2.11 37.37
C LEU A 758 20.77 1.22 38.63
N GLY A 759 21.94 0.97 39.22
CA GLY A 759 22.14 0.04 40.32
C GLY A 759 22.44 -1.40 39.86
N PRO A 760 23.17 -2.19 40.65
CA PRO A 760 23.71 -3.50 40.23
C PRO A 760 22.69 -4.64 40.12
N SER A 761 21.40 -4.33 40.26
CA SER A 761 20.26 -5.26 40.27
C SER A 761 19.13 -4.82 39.31
N HIS A 762 19.45 -4.01 38.30
CA HIS A 762 18.51 -3.54 37.29
C HIS A 762 18.45 -4.50 36.08
N PRO A 763 17.29 -4.72 35.45
CA PRO A 763 17.16 -5.49 34.19
C PRO A 763 18.21 -5.14 33.11
N ASP A 764 18.36 -3.87 32.74
CA ASP A 764 19.36 -3.39 31.78
C ASP A 764 20.81 -3.77 32.16
N VAL A 765 21.12 -3.99 33.45
CA VAL A 765 22.42 -4.47 33.90
C VAL A 765 22.55 -5.98 33.65
N ALA A 766 21.50 -6.75 33.90
CA ALA A 766 21.47 -8.18 33.56
C ALA A 766 21.61 -8.41 32.05
N GLU A 767 20.94 -7.62 31.21
CA GLU A 767 21.10 -7.63 29.74
C GLU A 767 22.57 -7.41 29.33
N ALA A 768 23.24 -6.40 29.91
CA ALA A 768 24.64 -6.12 29.60
C ALA A 768 25.59 -7.22 30.11
N ILE A 769 25.27 -7.85 31.25
CA ILE A 769 26.03 -8.99 31.80
C ILE A 769 25.84 -10.23 30.93
N CYS A 770 24.62 -10.54 30.45
CA CYS A 770 24.41 -11.61 29.47
C CYS A 770 25.22 -11.38 28.19
N ASN A 771 25.24 -10.16 27.65
CA ASN A 771 26.07 -9.85 26.48
C ASN A 771 27.57 -10.07 26.74
N LEU A 772 28.11 -9.64 27.89
CA LEU A 772 29.50 -9.95 28.25
C LEU A 772 29.72 -11.47 28.40
N ALA A 773 28.77 -12.20 28.98
CA ALA A 773 28.85 -13.66 29.14
C ALA A 773 28.86 -14.39 27.79
N ILE A 774 28.01 -13.99 26.84
CA ILE A 774 27.97 -14.47 25.45
C ILE A 774 29.35 -14.29 24.80
N LEU A 775 30.00 -13.13 24.95
CA LEU A 775 31.33 -12.85 24.38
C LEU A 775 32.42 -13.77 24.97
N HIS A 776 32.40 -14.04 26.27
CA HIS A 776 33.33 -15.01 26.87
C HIS A 776 33.03 -16.43 26.39
N ASN A 777 31.75 -16.82 26.27
CA ASN A 777 31.36 -18.15 25.82
C ASN A 777 31.76 -18.43 24.37
N GLN A 778 31.51 -17.49 23.45
CA GLN A 778 31.94 -17.58 22.04
C GLN A 778 33.46 -17.76 21.90
N ARG A 779 34.25 -17.26 22.86
CA ARG A 779 35.71 -17.41 22.90
C ARG A 779 36.20 -18.70 23.58
N GLY A 780 35.28 -19.58 23.99
CA GLY A 780 35.58 -20.79 24.77
C GLY A 780 35.95 -20.53 26.23
N ASP A 781 35.84 -19.29 26.73
CA ASP A 781 36.10 -18.92 28.12
C ASP A 781 34.83 -19.13 28.99
N THR A 782 34.37 -20.37 29.01
CA THR A 782 33.21 -20.83 29.80
C THR A 782 33.37 -20.57 31.30
N ALA A 783 34.62 -20.51 31.79
CA ALA A 783 34.96 -20.22 33.17
C ALA A 783 34.68 -18.75 33.56
N ALA A 784 34.81 -17.80 32.64
CA ALA A 784 34.37 -16.42 32.83
C ALA A 784 32.87 -16.23 32.50
N ALA A 785 32.34 -16.95 31.52
CA ALA A 785 30.94 -16.83 31.10
C ALA A 785 29.93 -17.27 32.16
N LEU A 786 30.13 -18.45 32.78
CA LEU A 786 29.20 -19.01 33.77
C LEU A 786 28.86 -18.06 34.94
N PRO A 787 29.82 -17.49 35.71
CA PRO A 787 29.51 -16.60 36.83
C PRO A 787 28.86 -15.28 36.40
N LEU A 788 29.01 -14.87 35.12
CA LEU A 788 28.28 -13.73 34.57
C LEU A 788 26.82 -14.11 34.30
N TYR A 789 26.57 -15.24 33.63
CA TYR A 789 25.21 -15.74 33.40
C TYR A 789 24.45 -16.04 34.70
N GLU A 790 25.07 -16.70 35.69
CA GLU A 790 24.49 -16.93 37.01
C GLU A 790 24.09 -15.60 37.69
N ARG A 791 24.94 -14.58 37.57
CA ARG A 791 24.65 -13.24 38.11
C ARG A 791 23.50 -12.55 37.37
N ALA A 792 23.44 -12.66 36.04
CA ALA A 792 22.33 -12.09 35.26
C ALA A 792 21.01 -12.81 35.58
N LEU A 793 21.02 -14.15 35.67
CA LEU A 793 19.88 -14.97 36.05
C LEU A 793 19.29 -14.51 37.39
N ALA A 794 20.12 -14.33 38.43
CA ALA A 794 19.68 -13.88 39.74
C ALA A 794 19.02 -12.47 39.72
N ILE A 795 19.42 -11.60 38.79
CA ILE A 795 18.79 -10.28 38.60
C ILE A 795 17.45 -10.42 37.84
N TRP A 796 17.41 -11.25 36.78
CA TRP A 796 16.18 -11.51 36.03
C TRP A 796 15.11 -12.19 36.89
N GLU A 797 15.47 -13.16 37.72
CA GLU A 797 14.56 -13.80 38.69
C GLU A 797 14.03 -12.79 39.73
N ALA A 798 14.87 -11.87 40.20
CA ALA A 798 14.49 -10.85 41.18
C ALA A 798 13.59 -9.74 40.60
N ALA A 799 13.73 -9.43 39.30
CA ALA A 799 13.01 -8.33 38.65
C ALA A 799 11.76 -8.78 37.87
N GLY A 800 11.84 -9.89 37.13
CA GLY A 800 10.76 -10.45 36.32
C GLY A 800 10.07 -11.67 36.94
N GLY A 801 10.62 -12.23 38.02
CA GLY A 801 10.15 -13.48 38.63
C GLY A 801 10.76 -14.74 37.99
N PRO A 802 10.67 -15.90 38.64
CA PRO A 802 11.36 -17.14 38.25
C PRO A 802 10.80 -17.82 36.98
N HIS A 803 9.86 -17.17 36.29
CA HIS A 803 9.17 -17.65 35.09
C HIS A 803 9.16 -16.61 33.95
N SER A 804 10.02 -15.58 33.96
CA SER A 804 10.10 -14.66 32.81
C SER A 804 10.80 -15.31 31.60
N PRO A 805 10.53 -14.86 30.36
CA PRO A 805 11.27 -15.33 29.18
C PRO A 805 12.78 -15.09 29.28
N ASP A 806 13.21 -13.99 29.89
CA ASP A 806 14.63 -13.66 30.08
C ASP A 806 15.33 -14.68 31.01
N VAL A 807 14.60 -15.21 32.00
CA VAL A 807 15.05 -16.34 32.83
C VAL A 807 15.15 -17.62 31.98
N ALA A 808 14.20 -17.91 31.10
CA ALA A 808 14.25 -19.09 30.23
C ALA A 808 15.46 -19.05 29.26
N HIS A 809 15.72 -17.90 28.63
CA HIS A 809 16.89 -17.71 27.77
C HIS A 809 18.19 -17.82 28.57
N THR A 810 18.31 -17.16 29.73
CA THR A 810 19.53 -17.23 30.55
C THR A 810 19.78 -18.65 31.10
N LEU A 811 18.73 -19.40 31.46
CA LEU A 811 18.84 -20.81 31.84
C LEU A 811 19.30 -21.70 30.68
N THR A 812 18.86 -21.39 29.45
CA THR A 812 19.25 -22.13 28.23
C THR A 812 20.74 -21.95 27.95
N ASP A 813 21.26 -20.72 28.00
CA ASP A 813 22.68 -20.43 27.79
C ASP A 813 23.57 -21.14 28.82
N ILE A 814 23.20 -21.13 30.11
CA ILE A 814 23.92 -21.87 31.16
C ILE A 814 23.85 -23.38 30.91
N ALA A 815 22.66 -23.90 30.54
CA ALA A 815 22.48 -25.32 30.27
C ALA A 815 23.39 -25.82 29.15
N VAL A 816 23.49 -25.09 28.03
CA VAL A 816 24.37 -25.43 26.90
C VAL A 816 25.83 -25.55 27.37
N ILE A 817 26.35 -24.61 28.15
CA ILE A 817 27.73 -24.65 28.67
C ILE A 817 27.97 -25.85 29.61
N HIS A 818 26.92 -26.37 30.25
CA HIS A 818 27.02 -27.59 31.05
C HIS A 818 26.95 -28.86 30.18
N LEU A 819 26.09 -28.90 29.16
CA LEU A 819 25.97 -30.03 28.22
C LEU A 819 27.22 -30.18 27.35
N GLU A 820 27.74 -29.09 26.76
CA GLU A 820 28.99 -29.10 25.98
C GLU A 820 30.21 -29.53 26.82
N ALA A 821 30.16 -29.32 28.13
CA ALA A 821 31.17 -29.78 29.09
C ALA A 821 30.94 -31.21 29.62
N GLY A 822 29.95 -31.96 29.10
CA GLY A 822 29.63 -33.32 29.53
C GLY A 822 29.07 -33.43 30.95
N ARG A 823 28.33 -32.40 31.40
CA ARG A 823 27.73 -32.28 32.75
C ARG A 823 26.20 -32.26 32.66
N ASP A 824 25.63 -33.31 32.09
CA ASP A 824 24.18 -33.51 31.94
C ASP A 824 23.40 -33.40 33.26
N ASP A 825 24.04 -33.78 34.37
CA ASP A 825 23.53 -33.68 35.74
C ASP A 825 23.22 -32.23 36.17
N LEU A 826 23.86 -31.26 35.54
CA LEU A 826 23.65 -29.83 35.76
C LEU A 826 22.93 -29.17 34.56
N GLY A 827 23.25 -29.59 33.33
CA GLY A 827 22.68 -29.00 32.11
C GLY A 827 21.20 -29.34 31.90
N ARG A 828 20.82 -30.63 31.97
CA ARG A 828 19.45 -31.06 31.65
C ARG A 828 18.39 -30.50 32.62
N PRO A 829 18.61 -30.40 33.94
CA PRO A 829 17.63 -29.78 34.85
C PRO A 829 17.38 -28.28 34.59
N LEU A 830 18.42 -27.54 34.17
CA LEU A 830 18.29 -26.13 33.78
C LEU A 830 17.50 -26.00 32.47
N LEU A 831 17.79 -26.87 31.49
CA LEU A 831 17.10 -26.89 30.21
C LEU A 831 15.63 -27.33 30.33
N GLN A 832 15.32 -28.30 31.20
CA GLN A 832 13.94 -28.68 31.57
C GLN A 832 13.17 -27.52 32.22
N ARG A 833 13.85 -26.72 33.06
CA ARG A 833 13.24 -25.51 33.64
C ARG A 833 12.98 -24.43 32.59
N ALA A 834 13.90 -24.25 31.63
CA ALA A 834 13.70 -23.35 30.50
C ALA A 834 12.51 -23.79 29.62
N LEU A 835 12.41 -25.10 29.31
CA LEU A 835 11.29 -25.68 28.56
C LEU A 835 9.94 -25.33 29.18
N ALA A 836 9.77 -25.61 30.48
CA ALA A 836 8.50 -25.37 31.17
C ALA A 836 8.09 -23.88 31.20
N ILE A 837 9.05 -22.95 31.15
CA ILE A 837 8.78 -21.51 31.04
C ILE A 837 8.42 -21.14 29.59
N GLN A 838 9.17 -21.63 28.61
CA GLN A 838 8.98 -21.30 27.19
C GLN A 838 7.67 -21.91 26.64
N GLU A 839 7.30 -23.13 27.06
CA GLU A 839 6.00 -23.76 26.76
C GLU A 839 4.83 -22.94 27.30
N ALA A 840 4.94 -22.43 28.53
CA ALA A 840 3.90 -21.62 29.16
C ALA A 840 3.70 -20.24 28.48
N HIS A 841 4.73 -19.71 27.80
CA HIS A 841 4.67 -18.40 27.13
C HIS A 841 4.36 -18.49 25.64
N LEU A 842 4.89 -19.49 24.93
CA LEU A 842 4.86 -19.58 23.47
C LEU A 842 4.05 -20.77 22.93
N GLY A 843 3.69 -21.73 23.80
CA GLY A 843 2.93 -22.93 23.45
C GLY A 843 3.81 -24.14 23.06
N PRO A 844 3.24 -25.37 23.11
CA PRO A 844 3.99 -26.62 22.98
C PRO A 844 4.57 -26.89 21.58
N ASP A 845 4.12 -26.14 20.56
CA ASP A 845 4.49 -26.28 19.15
C ASP A 845 5.45 -25.16 18.66
N HIS A 846 5.92 -24.28 19.55
CA HIS A 846 6.83 -23.18 19.17
C HIS A 846 8.23 -23.72 18.82
N PRO A 847 8.93 -23.22 17.78
CA PRO A 847 10.26 -23.74 17.39
C PRO A 847 11.27 -23.77 18.54
N ASP A 848 11.34 -22.74 19.39
CA ASP A 848 12.25 -22.73 20.55
C ASP A 848 11.94 -23.84 21.57
N VAL A 849 10.65 -24.16 21.74
CA VAL A 849 10.15 -25.23 22.62
C VAL A 849 10.50 -26.60 22.04
N LEU A 850 10.29 -26.77 20.73
CA LEU A 850 10.66 -27.99 20.01
C LEU A 850 12.18 -28.21 20.08
N ALA A 851 12.99 -27.20 19.81
CA ALA A 851 14.45 -27.30 19.88
C ALA A 851 14.97 -27.66 21.28
N ILE A 852 14.37 -27.12 22.35
CA ILE A 852 14.70 -27.52 23.72
C ILE A 852 14.25 -28.97 23.99
N ARG A 853 13.07 -29.38 23.50
CA ARG A 853 12.54 -30.74 23.68
C ARG A 853 13.40 -31.77 22.94
N ASP A 854 13.78 -31.50 21.69
CA ASP A 854 14.67 -32.35 20.88
C ASP A 854 15.98 -32.64 21.63
N VAL A 855 16.65 -31.61 22.18
CA VAL A 855 17.89 -31.75 22.97
C VAL A 855 17.69 -32.52 24.29
N LEU A 856 16.47 -32.58 24.83
CA LEU A 856 16.15 -33.41 26.00
C LEU A 856 15.75 -34.85 25.63
N GLU A 857 15.29 -35.09 24.39
CA GLU A 857 14.88 -36.40 23.87
C GLU A 857 16.02 -37.16 23.16
N GLU A 858 17.11 -36.49 22.74
CA GLU A 858 18.22 -37.12 21.99
C GLU A 858 18.97 -38.25 22.73
N GLU A 859 18.89 -38.32 24.07
CA GLU A 859 19.32 -39.49 24.85
C GLU A 859 18.38 -39.77 26.04
N ALA A 860 17.44 -40.73 25.86
CA ALA A 860 16.51 -41.22 26.89
C ALA A 860 16.31 -42.75 26.80
#